data_AF-A0A2W6CVM5-F1
#
_entry.id   AF-A0A2W6CVM5-F1
#
_cell.length_a   1.000
_cell.length_b   1.000
_cell.length_c   1.000
_cell.angle_alpha   90.00
_cell.angle_beta   90.00
_cell.angle_gamma   90.00
#
_symmetry.space_group_name_H-M   'P 1'
#
loop_
_entity.id
_entity.type
_entity.pdbx_description
1 polymer ?
#
loop_
_entity_poly.entity_id
_entity_poly.type
_entity_poly.pdbx_seq_one_letter_code
_entity_poly.pdbx_strand_id
1 'polypeptide(L)'
;MGTGPPRRPVRGGRVTDGEPLLELLGRCVVRVDVGGGFSGTGFFVAPGEVLTCAHVVHGGWPITVFDADGRDYLAEPVTGLLAADDPQAQFYPQPDAALLRVAGVPDGQPCVRLEAADPAIGTDVLQLVGFTRGENAPDAIARSGATLHLETLFEPDGCTLYKLREGQVIGGFSGGPLLNRRTGGVCAMVDSSRSLTSALGGFGVPVAAVAGIDAGLLDRNTAFHQADAPRGWALAVEEQARLAVVRAGGRDLLPLLAPVLDLDWDPDYVAPSELLRPKHAVVPFVPRGDLLEQVMRWREGDERLQVLVLTGAGGFGKTRTAVEVCRAAEDAGWTAGHVDADTDWVDGLTELLRWPGRTVLAVDYAETRPDLVTGLLTRLLRHRGGPPCRVVLVVRQGGDRQSLIDLFATGDSRAELAGLLRHAELVGLGRGERELDRRELFTTAGNAFAAKLGRAAPRTVPGLSAEHFERPLFVLAAVLLAVASPDLDVAALSADELLGEILDRHEAEYWRRADERHHLGLQPEDRRTAVALAALCGLSSDQDDERLIRLVWHLRDASAERVGNVVEWLRALYGPHGSLDPDLLAEVLVARAISTSPGLVGAVLDAASDGQLTRTLLVLSRVTGRSEPVHVAVRDALDERLTQLALRAAEGHTDLVTALRLAIAEAHPVTGAVNAQHKIPVRGAATGLLAIEIGELAVAGLRAAAEKNPEMYRPPLAAALTTLATTLTDTGRPAEGLPPIE
;
A
#
# COMPACT_ATOMS: atom_id res chain seq x y z
N MET A 1 8.48 -39.93 33.21
CA MET A 1 9.68 -39.12 33.45
C MET A 1 10.37 -38.90 32.12
N GLY A 2 10.39 -37.67 31.64
CA GLY A 2 10.90 -37.28 30.33
C GLY A 2 10.68 -35.79 30.15
N THR A 3 11.37 -35.00 30.97
CA THR A 3 11.39 -33.54 30.94
C THR A 3 12.04 -33.08 29.63
N GLY A 4 11.23 -32.59 28.69
CA GLY A 4 11.74 -31.85 27.54
C GLY A 4 12.49 -30.59 28.01
N PRO A 5 13.54 -30.15 27.30
CA PRO A 5 14.36 -29.03 27.74
C PRO A 5 13.51 -27.75 27.76
N PRO A 6 13.76 -26.83 28.71
CA PRO A 6 13.04 -25.57 28.76
C PRO A 6 13.31 -24.78 27.48
N ARG A 7 12.23 -24.31 26.84
CA ARG A 7 12.29 -23.33 25.73
C ARG A 7 13.09 -22.13 26.24
N ARG A 8 14.27 -21.91 25.66
CA ARG A 8 15.05 -20.69 25.90
C ARG A 8 14.19 -19.49 25.45
N PRO A 9 14.12 -18.40 26.23
CA PRO A 9 13.53 -17.17 25.74
C PRO A 9 14.36 -16.70 24.55
N VAL A 10 13.67 -16.44 23.44
CA VAL A 10 14.23 -15.77 22.27
C VAL A 10 14.79 -14.44 22.77
N ARG A 11 16.12 -14.27 22.73
CA ARG A 11 16.73 -12.94 22.92
C ARG A 11 16.25 -12.09 21.75
N GLY A 12 15.24 -11.27 21.98
CA GLY A 12 14.77 -10.28 21.02
C GLY A 12 15.93 -9.37 20.64
N GLY A 13 16.39 -9.47 19.39
CA GLY A 13 17.18 -8.41 18.81
C GLY A 13 16.29 -7.18 18.80
N ARG A 14 16.66 -6.12 19.54
CA ARG A 14 15.89 -4.87 19.56
C ARG A 14 15.82 -4.36 18.13
N VAL A 15 14.63 -4.41 17.55
CA VAL A 15 14.30 -3.67 16.34
C VAL A 15 14.35 -2.21 16.77
N THR A 16 15.30 -1.46 16.24
CA THR A 16 15.38 -0.02 16.49
C THR A 16 14.27 0.63 15.67
N ASP A 17 13.23 1.18 16.29
CA ASP A 17 12.06 1.76 15.60
C ASP A 17 12.37 3.03 14.78
N GLY A 18 13.64 3.42 14.62
CA GLY A 18 14.06 4.66 13.96
C GLY A 18 13.70 5.93 14.74
N GLU A 19 13.14 5.79 15.95
CA GLU A 19 12.73 6.89 16.82
C GLU A 19 13.32 6.73 18.23
N PRO A 20 14.57 7.19 18.45
CA PRO A 20 15.30 6.98 19.71
C PRO A 20 14.54 7.43 20.95
N LEU A 21 13.77 8.52 20.84
CA LEU A 21 13.00 9.07 21.93
C LEU A 21 11.79 8.18 22.30
N LEU A 22 11.12 7.59 21.32
CA LEU A 22 10.00 6.67 21.58
C LEU A 22 10.48 5.34 22.15
N GLU A 23 11.63 4.84 21.68
CA GLU A 23 12.26 3.65 22.26
C GLU A 23 12.59 3.90 23.75
N LEU A 24 13.15 5.08 24.06
CA LEU A 24 13.47 5.45 25.43
C LEU A 24 12.20 5.67 26.29
N LEU A 25 11.17 6.30 25.73
CA LEU A 25 9.85 6.42 26.37
C LEU A 25 9.29 5.04 26.73
N GLY A 26 9.31 4.09 25.78
CA GLY A 26 8.85 2.73 26.02
C GLY A 26 9.61 2.03 27.15
N ARG A 27 10.90 2.31 27.35
CA ARG A 27 11.68 1.79 28.48
C ARG A 27 11.29 2.40 29.83
N CYS A 28 10.66 3.57 29.84
CA CYS A 28 10.15 4.24 31.04
C CYS A 28 8.74 3.79 31.42
N VAL A 29 7.96 3.27 30.46
CA VAL A 29 6.57 2.84 30.67
C VAL A 29 6.51 1.47 31.35
N VAL A 30 5.68 1.36 32.38
CA VAL A 30 5.48 0.17 33.21
C VAL A 30 4.02 -0.31 33.16
N ARG A 31 3.83 -1.62 33.32
CA ARG A 31 2.52 -2.22 33.58
C ARG A 31 2.23 -2.15 35.08
N VAL A 32 1.01 -1.78 35.46
CA VAL A 32 0.58 -1.73 36.87
C VAL A 32 -0.47 -2.80 37.12
N ASP A 33 -0.18 -3.69 38.05
CA ASP A 33 -1.09 -4.72 38.54
C ASP A 33 -1.46 -4.44 40.00
N VAL A 34 -2.73 -4.66 40.34
CA VAL A 34 -3.27 -4.50 41.69
C VAL A 34 -3.96 -5.79 42.11
N GLY A 35 -3.60 -6.32 43.28
CA GLY A 35 -4.16 -7.60 43.76
C GLY A 35 -3.84 -8.78 42.83
N GLY A 36 -2.78 -8.68 42.04
CA GLY A 36 -2.36 -9.70 41.06
C GLY A 36 -3.08 -9.64 39.70
N GLY A 37 -3.90 -8.61 39.45
CA GLY A 37 -4.57 -8.39 38.18
C GLY A 37 -4.12 -7.11 37.49
N PHE A 38 -4.04 -7.12 36.16
CA PHE A 38 -3.73 -5.93 35.38
C PHE A 38 -4.78 -4.83 35.58
N SER A 39 -4.31 -3.66 36.01
CA SER A 39 -5.13 -2.50 36.33
C SER A 39 -4.92 -1.35 35.35
N GLY A 40 -3.67 -1.08 34.95
CA GLY A 40 -3.37 0.03 34.04
C GLY A 40 -1.89 0.23 33.74
N THR A 41 -1.55 1.44 33.35
CA THR A 41 -0.20 1.84 32.93
C THR A 41 0.38 2.84 33.93
N GLY A 42 1.70 2.86 34.06
CA GLY A 42 2.43 3.94 34.73
C GLY A 42 3.75 4.23 34.00
N PHE A 43 4.53 5.18 34.50
CA PHE A 43 5.86 5.45 33.96
C PHE A 43 6.82 6.04 34.98
N PHE A 44 8.11 5.75 34.82
CA PHE A 44 9.17 6.29 35.67
C PHE A 44 9.35 7.79 35.45
N VAL A 45 9.26 8.55 36.55
CA VAL A 45 9.41 10.02 36.58
C VAL A 45 10.64 10.46 37.37
N ALA A 46 11.17 9.62 38.25
CA ALA A 46 12.46 9.79 38.90
C ALA A 46 12.99 8.40 39.30
N PRO A 47 14.27 8.25 39.72
CA PRO A 47 14.81 6.97 40.15
C PRO A 47 13.96 6.31 41.24
N GLY A 48 13.36 5.15 40.90
CA GLY A 48 12.48 4.42 41.82
C GLY A 48 11.11 5.08 42.06
N GLU A 49 10.69 6.06 41.25
CA GLU A 49 9.40 6.71 41.36
C GLU A 49 8.58 6.57 40.07
N VAL A 50 7.35 6.08 40.19
CA VAL A 50 6.41 5.85 39.08
C VAL A 50 5.17 6.71 39.26
N LEU A 51 4.76 7.39 38.18
CA LEU A 51 3.50 8.11 38.11
C LEU A 51 2.44 7.25 37.41
N THR A 52 1.21 7.25 37.93
CA THR A 52 0.03 6.59 37.34
C THR A 52 -1.25 7.33 37.79
N CYS A 53 -2.42 6.92 37.31
CA CYS A 53 -3.70 7.41 37.82
C CYS A 53 -3.98 6.82 39.19
N ALA A 54 -4.59 7.60 40.08
CA ALA A 54 -4.94 7.13 41.40
C ALA A 54 -6.06 6.07 41.35
N HIS A 55 -7.01 6.19 40.40
CA HIS A 55 -8.02 5.15 40.16
C HIS A 55 -7.42 3.81 39.70
N VAL A 56 -6.19 3.79 39.19
CA VAL A 56 -5.52 2.53 38.81
C VAL A 56 -5.04 1.77 40.04
N VAL A 57 -4.76 2.45 41.15
CA VAL A 57 -4.08 1.87 42.33
C VAL A 57 -4.88 1.89 43.64
N HIS A 58 -6.00 2.62 43.73
CA HIS A 58 -6.77 2.75 44.97
C HIS A 58 -7.51 1.46 45.41
N GLY A 59 -7.74 0.52 44.49
CA GLY A 59 -8.70 -0.58 44.70
C GLY A 59 -8.17 -1.85 45.37
N GLY A 60 -6.89 -1.93 45.74
CA GLY A 60 -6.36 -3.16 46.35
C GLY A 60 -4.85 -3.21 46.58
N TRP A 61 -4.39 -4.34 47.11
CA TRP A 61 -3.00 -4.62 47.44
C TRP A 61 -2.65 -6.09 47.15
N PRO A 62 -1.38 -6.43 46.86
CA PRO A 62 -0.25 -5.51 46.64
C PRO A 62 -0.36 -4.75 45.31
N ILE A 63 0.38 -3.65 45.19
CA ILE A 63 0.61 -2.96 43.91
C ILE A 63 1.96 -3.46 43.37
N THR A 64 1.93 -3.99 42.16
CA THR A 64 3.11 -4.51 41.47
C THR A 64 3.30 -3.79 40.15
N VAL A 65 4.50 -3.25 39.90
CA VAL A 65 4.86 -2.65 38.62
C VAL A 65 5.77 -3.57 37.84
N PHE A 66 5.54 -3.72 36.53
CA PHE A 66 6.40 -4.50 35.64
C PHE A 66 7.09 -3.58 34.64
N ASP A 67 8.42 -3.65 34.56
CA ASP A 67 9.18 -2.86 33.62
C ASP A 67 9.08 -3.36 32.16
N ALA A 68 9.78 -2.67 31.26
CA ALA A 68 9.81 -3.01 29.84
C ALA A 68 10.41 -4.40 29.53
N ASP A 69 11.24 -4.94 30.44
CA ASP A 69 11.86 -6.27 30.31
C ASP A 69 11.02 -7.35 31.02
N GLY A 70 9.86 -6.99 31.59
CA GLY A 70 8.94 -7.88 32.29
C GLY A 70 9.33 -8.20 33.73
N ARG A 71 10.26 -7.45 34.33
CA ARG A 71 10.66 -7.61 35.74
C ARG A 71 9.66 -6.92 36.64
N ASP A 72 9.26 -7.61 37.71
CA ASP A 72 8.28 -7.12 38.68
C ASP A 72 8.92 -6.46 39.90
N TYR A 73 8.26 -5.43 40.41
CA TYR A 73 8.67 -4.69 41.58
C TYR A 73 7.45 -4.35 42.45
N LEU A 74 7.60 -4.48 43.77
CA LEU A 74 6.60 -3.99 44.72
C LEU A 74 6.64 -2.46 44.77
N ALA A 75 5.45 -1.86 44.78
CA ALA A 75 5.28 -0.43 44.80
C ALA A 75 4.40 0.01 45.99
N GLU A 76 4.75 1.15 46.58
CA GLU A 76 3.99 1.77 47.66
C GLU A 76 3.56 3.19 47.25
N PRO A 77 2.30 3.59 47.44
CA PRO A 77 1.84 4.94 47.15
C PRO A 77 2.47 5.93 48.13
N VAL A 78 3.09 6.96 47.57
CA VAL A 78 3.63 8.12 48.30
C VAL A 78 2.54 9.16 48.53
N THR A 79 1.60 9.26 47.59
CA THR A 79 0.39 10.07 47.71
C THR A 79 -0.67 9.38 48.56
N GLY A 80 -1.42 10.16 49.35
CA GLY A 80 -2.57 9.63 50.08
C GLY A 80 -3.64 9.15 49.11
N LEU A 81 -4.03 7.88 49.20
CA LEU A 81 -5.12 7.30 48.41
C LEU A 81 -6.42 7.29 49.21
N LEU A 82 -7.55 7.54 48.55
CA LEU A 82 -8.86 7.25 49.11
C LEU A 82 -8.98 5.77 49.49
N ALA A 83 -9.75 5.49 50.53
CA ALA A 83 -10.08 4.12 50.92
C ALA A 83 -10.89 3.44 49.82
N ALA A 84 -10.74 2.12 49.65
CA ALA A 84 -11.39 1.37 48.58
C ALA A 84 -12.93 1.40 48.66
N ASP A 85 -13.49 1.65 49.84
CA ASP A 85 -14.92 1.78 50.12
C ASP A 85 -15.44 3.23 50.12
N ASP A 86 -14.59 4.21 49.83
CA ASP A 86 -14.98 5.62 49.75
C ASP A 86 -15.94 5.85 48.56
N PRO A 87 -17.13 6.45 48.77
CA PRO A 87 -18.06 6.75 47.68
C PRO A 87 -17.46 7.63 46.56
N GLN A 88 -16.48 8.47 46.89
CA GLN A 88 -15.78 9.31 45.91
C GLN A 88 -14.83 8.49 45.02
N ALA A 89 -14.45 7.28 45.43
CA ALA A 89 -13.56 6.42 44.66
C ALA A 89 -14.20 5.90 43.34
N GLN A 90 -15.52 6.03 43.17
CA GLN A 90 -16.20 5.71 41.90
C GLN A 90 -15.80 6.67 40.76
N PHE A 91 -15.48 7.93 41.11
CA PHE A 91 -14.96 8.96 40.20
C PHE A 91 -13.86 9.69 40.95
N TYR A 92 -12.63 9.14 40.89
CA TYR A 92 -11.53 9.58 41.73
C TYR A 92 -11.33 11.11 41.62
N PRO A 93 -11.16 11.83 42.75
CA PRO A 93 -11.03 13.29 42.73
C PRO A 93 -9.86 13.77 41.87
N GLN A 94 -10.04 14.94 41.26
CA GLN A 94 -8.98 15.56 40.47
C GLN A 94 -7.95 16.28 41.35
N PRO A 95 -6.65 16.27 40.98
CA PRO A 95 -6.08 15.51 39.86
C PRO A 95 -6.03 14.00 40.15
N ASP A 96 -6.53 13.18 39.23
CA ASP A 96 -6.49 11.72 39.33
C ASP A 96 -5.06 11.19 39.07
N ALA A 97 -4.20 11.35 40.08
CA ALA A 97 -2.77 11.08 39.99
C ALA A 97 -2.25 10.45 41.29
N ALA A 98 -1.42 9.42 41.15
CA ALA A 98 -0.72 8.79 42.25
C ALA A 98 0.77 8.63 41.94
N LEU A 99 1.61 9.02 42.91
CA LEU A 99 3.05 8.77 42.86
C LEU A 99 3.37 7.52 43.67
N LEU A 100 4.06 6.57 43.06
CA LEU A 100 4.46 5.31 43.68
C LEU A 100 5.98 5.28 43.89
N ARG A 101 6.40 4.75 45.04
CA ARG A 101 7.79 4.40 45.32
C ARG A 101 8.00 2.92 45.04
N VAL A 102 9.01 2.63 44.23
CA VAL A 102 9.31 1.29 43.73
C VAL A 102 10.71 0.89 44.21
N ALA A 103 10.79 -0.18 44.99
CA ALA A 103 12.06 -0.65 45.53
C ALA A 103 12.76 -1.64 44.57
N GLY A 104 14.09 -1.65 44.59
CA GLY A 104 14.89 -2.65 43.86
C GLY A 104 15.05 -2.40 42.35
N VAL A 105 14.65 -1.23 41.87
CA VAL A 105 14.87 -0.80 40.48
C VAL A 105 16.37 -0.69 40.20
N PRO A 106 16.89 -1.26 39.09
CA PRO A 106 18.32 -1.19 38.77
C PRO A 106 18.83 0.24 38.56
N ASP A 107 20.10 0.45 38.91
CA ASP A 107 20.83 1.67 38.55
C ASP A 107 20.82 1.86 37.03
N GLY A 108 20.45 3.06 36.58
CA GLY A 108 20.37 3.40 35.16
C GLY A 108 19.01 3.13 34.49
N GLN A 109 17.96 2.84 35.26
CA GLN A 109 16.59 2.88 34.75
C GLN A 109 16.27 4.30 34.22
N PRO A 110 15.90 4.46 32.94
CA PRO A 110 15.55 5.77 32.40
C PRO A 110 14.21 6.27 32.99
N CYS A 111 14.11 7.59 33.09
CA CYS A 111 12.90 8.30 33.48
C CYS A 111 12.48 9.25 32.36
N VAL A 112 11.19 9.53 32.23
CA VAL A 112 10.71 10.52 31.27
C VAL A 112 11.10 11.93 31.70
N ARG A 113 11.26 12.85 30.76
CA ARG A 113 11.38 14.28 31.07
C ARG A 113 10.00 14.89 31.21
N LEU A 114 9.66 15.41 32.38
CA LEU A 114 8.39 16.07 32.63
C LEU A 114 8.40 17.50 32.08
N GLU A 115 7.25 17.94 31.56
CA GLU A 115 7.04 19.29 31.04
C GLU A 115 5.72 19.84 31.57
N ALA A 116 5.80 20.94 32.34
CA ALA A 116 4.62 21.58 32.90
C ALA A 116 3.91 22.53 31.91
N ALA A 117 4.55 22.87 30.79
CA ALA A 117 3.96 23.74 29.78
C ALA A 117 2.90 22.99 28.97
N ASP A 118 1.80 23.66 28.67
CA ASP A 118 0.74 23.10 27.83
C ASP A 118 1.23 22.92 26.38
N PRO A 119 0.85 21.80 25.72
CA PRO A 119 1.09 21.66 24.29
C PRO A 119 0.24 22.65 23.50
N ALA A 120 0.71 23.04 22.31
CA ALA A 120 -0.04 23.93 21.44
C ALA A 120 -1.32 23.23 20.92
N ILE A 121 -2.48 23.83 21.21
CA ILE A 121 -3.80 23.30 20.86
C ILE A 121 -3.89 23.06 19.35
N GLY A 122 -4.27 21.84 18.97
CA GLY A 122 -4.49 21.43 17.59
C GLY A 122 -3.23 21.21 16.73
N THR A 123 -2.05 21.65 17.16
CA THR A 123 -0.82 21.56 16.36
C THR A 123 0.21 20.58 16.90
N ASP A 124 0.40 20.54 18.22
CA ASP A 124 1.37 19.61 18.81
C ASP A 124 0.83 18.18 18.76
N VAL A 125 1.68 17.26 18.28
CA VAL A 125 1.40 15.82 18.24
C VAL A 125 1.82 15.20 19.57
N LEU A 126 0.90 14.51 20.22
CA LEU A 126 1.12 13.82 21.49
C LEU A 126 1.19 12.31 21.25
N GLN A 127 2.28 11.68 21.69
CA GLN A 127 2.44 10.23 21.61
C GLN A 127 2.12 9.58 22.95
N LEU A 128 1.16 8.66 22.93
CA LEU A 128 0.85 7.73 24.02
C LEU A 128 1.56 6.40 23.80
N VAL A 129 2.14 5.86 24.87
CA VAL A 129 2.63 4.48 24.96
C VAL A 129 2.12 3.89 26.28
N GLY A 130 1.51 2.72 26.25
CA GLY A 130 0.99 2.06 27.44
C GLY A 130 0.71 0.58 27.28
N PHE A 131 0.27 -0.07 28.33
CA PHE A 131 -0.13 -1.48 28.31
C PHE A 131 -1.65 -1.59 28.15
N THR A 132 -2.10 -2.56 27.39
CA THR A 132 -3.52 -2.81 27.13
C THR A 132 -3.77 -4.32 27.12
N ARG A 133 -5.02 -4.73 27.35
CA ARG A 133 -5.45 -6.09 27.00
C ARG A 133 -5.67 -6.12 25.49
N GLY A 134 -4.97 -7.02 24.80
CA GLY A 134 -4.86 -7.00 23.35
C GLY A 134 -6.22 -7.09 22.66
N GLU A 135 -6.43 -6.24 21.65
CA GLU A 135 -7.66 -6.21 20.83
C GLU A 135 -8.00 -7.54 20.17
N ASN A 136 -6.98 -8.39 19.94
CA ASN A 136 -7.10 -9.70 19.26
C ASN A 136 -6.81 -10.90 20.18
N ALA A 137 -6.39 -10.63 21.41
CA ALA A 137 -6.11 -11.63 22.44
C ALA A 137 -6.51 -11.01 23.78
N PRO A 138 -7.81 -11.05 24.12
CA PRO A 138 -8.38 -10.36 25.29
C PRO A 138 -7.68 -10.70 26.61
N ASP A 139 -7.02 -11.86 26.65
CA ASP A 139 -6.31 -12.40 27.80
C ASP A 139 -4.81 -12.06 27.82
N ALA A 140 -4.27 -11.50 26.74
CA ALA A 140 -2.85 -11.12 26.63
C ALA A 140 -2.66 -9.63 26.89
N ILE A 141 -1.74 -9.29 27.78
CA ILE A 141 -1.35 -7.90 28.04
C ILE A 141 -0.16 -7.56 27.14
N ALA A 142 -0.33 -6.57 26.29
CA ALA A 142 0.70 -6.11 25.36
C ALA A 142 0.87 -4.60 25.44
N ARG A 143 2.06 -4.14 25.06
CA ARG A 143 2.31 -2.71 24.87
C ARG A 143 1.65 -2.25 23.58
N SER A 144 1.03 -1.08 23.63
CA SER A 144 0.40 -0.40 22.51
C SER A 144 0.60 1.12 22.66
N GLY A 145 0.05 1.91 21.76
CA GLY A 145 0.11 3.35 21.80
C GLY A 145 -0.96 4.01 20.93
N ALA A 146 -1.02 5.34 21.00
CA ALA A 146 -1.90 6.15 20.17
C ALA A 146 -1.24 7.50 19.88
N THR A 147 -1.59 8.10 18.74
CA THR A 147 -1.27 9.49 18.40
C THR A 147 -2.48 10.35 18.70
N LEU A 148 -2.29 11.40 19.49
CA LEU A 148 -3.35 12.24 20.05
C LEU A 148 -3.02 13.71 19.83
N HIS A 149 -4.03 14.57 19.84
CA HIS A 149 -3.88 16.02 19.81
C HIS A 149 -4.67 16.67 20.94
N LEU A 150 -4.14 17.76 21.51
CA LEU A 150 -4.91 18.60 22.43
C LEU A 150 -6.03 19.31 21.63
N GLU A 151 -7.28 19.00 21.96
CA GLU A 151 -8.47 19.65 21.40
C GLU A 151 -8.80 20.94 22.14
N THR A 152 -8.81 20.89 23.48
CA THR A 152 -9.04 22.04 24.35
C THR A 152 -8.60 21.72 25.78
N LEU A 153 -8.39 22.76 26.58
CA LEU A 153 -8.36 22.67 28.02
C LEU A 153 -9.79 22.58 28.56
N PHE A 154 -9.99 21.81 29.63
CA PHE A 154 -11.27 21.56 30.29
C PHE A 154 -11.08 21.60 31.80
N GLU A 155 -11.93 22.31 32.55
CA GLU A 155 -11.73 22.50 34.01
C GLU A 155 -12.88 21.91 34.85
N PRO A 156 -12.86 20.60 35.15
CA PRO A 156 -13.76 20.01 36.13
C PRO A 156 -13.22 20.22 37.56
N ASP A 157 -14.11 20.59 38.48
CA ASP A 157 -13.82 20.64 39.93
C ASP A 157 -12.56 21.46 40.32
N GLY A 158 -12.24 22.50 39.54
CA GLY A 158 -11.11 23.39 39.79
C GLY A 158 -9.75 22.84 39.37
N CYS A 159 -9.70 21.73 38.64
CA CYS A 159 -8.49 21.15 38.08
C CYS A 159 -8.52 21.23 36.55
N THR A 160 -7.46 21.73 35.92
CA THR A 160 -7.36 21.76 34.45
C THR A 160 -6.98 20.38 33.91
N LEU A 161 -7.76 19.88 32.96
CA LEU A 161 -7.54 18.66 32.19
C LEU A 161 -7.38 18.96 30.70
N TYR A 162 -6.68 18.07 30.01
CA TYR A 162 -6.62 18.06 28.55
C TYR A 162 -7.77 17.25 27.99
N LYS A 163 -8.58 17.85 27.11
CA LYS A 163 -9.46 17.11 26.22
C LYS A 163 -8.71 16.77 24.96
N LEU A 164 -8.55 15.48 24.68
CA LEU A 164 -7.78 14.96 23.55
C LEU A 164 -8.70 14.53 22.42
N ARG A 165 -8.21 14.63 21.19
CA ARG A 165 -8.87 14.13 19.98
C ARG A 165 -7.94 13.25 19.17
N GLU A 166 -8.55 12.47 18.28
CA GLU A 166 -7.87 11.48 17.43
C GLU A 166 -7.23 10.37 18.26
N GLY A 167 -6.84 9.26 17.65
CA GLY A 167 -6.35 8.08 18.38
C GLY A 167 -7.42 7.38 19.23
N GLN A 168 -7.38 6.06 19.28
CA GLN A 168 -8.28 5.29 20.14
C GLN A 168 -7.64 5.10 21.51
N VAL A 169 -8.29 5.62 22.55
CA VAL A 169 -7.87 5.38 23.94
C VAL A 169 -8.71 4.21 24.46
N ILE A 170 -8.08 3.04 24.64
CA ILE A 170 -8.73 1.82 25.13
C ILE A 170 -8.38 1.50 26.59
N GLY A 171 -9.03 0.48 27.15
CA GLY A 171 -8.79 0.01 28.51
C GLY A 171 -7.33 -0.41 28.73
N GLY A 172 -6.74 0.08 29.83
CA GLY A 172 -5.34 -0.16 30.22
C GLY A 172 -4.42 1.04 30.00
N PHE A 173 -4.78 1.98 29.12
CA PHE A 173 -3.98 3.19 28.89
C PHE A 173 -4.00 4.21 30.03
N SER A 174 -4.95 4.12 30.96
CA SER A 174 -5.00 4.99 32.14
C SER A 174 -3.68 4.95 32.91
N GLY A 175 -3.14 6.13 33.19
CA GLY A 175 -1.82 6.37 33.76
C GLY A 175 -0.65 6.37 32.75
N GLY A 176 -0.92 6.20 31.46
CA GLY A 176 0.10 6.24 30.40
C GLY A 176 0.58 7.66 30.08
N PRO A 177 1.88 7.87 29.76
CA PRO A 177 2.44 9.20 29.49
C PRO A 177 2.00 9.74 28.12
N LEU A 178 1.82 11.07 28.04
CA LEU A 178 1.61 11.83 26.80
C LEU A 178 2.85 12.66 26.48
N LEU A 179 3.69 12.13 25.59
CA LEU A 179 4.90 12.78 25.10
C LEU A 179 4.55 13.81 24.02
N ASN A 180 4.89 15.08 24.23
CA ASN A 180 4.87 16.08 23.17
C ASN A 180 6.06 15.85 22.22
N ARG A 181 5.77 15.48 20.96
CA ARG A 181 6.83 15.14 19.98
C ARG A 181 7.68 16.35 19.59
N ARG A 182 7.17 17.58 19.71
CA ARG A 182 7.90 18.80 19.37
C ARG A 182 8.98 19.12 20.41
N THR A 183 8.64 19.00 21.68
CA THR A 183 9.55 19.36 22.77
C THR A 183 10.38 18.16 23.23
N GLY A 184 9.81 16.96 23.12
CA GLY A 184 10.33 15.73 23.70
C GLY A 184 10.07 15.61 25.21
N GLY A 185 9.13 16.39 25.76
CA GLY A 185 8.70 16.29 27.17
C GLY A 185 7.36 15.58 27.31
N VAL A 186 7.16 14.84 28.40
CA VAL A 186 5.85 14.31 28.79
C VAL A 186 5.08 15.43 29.47
N CYS A 187 3.95 15.82 28.86
CA CYS A 187 3.17 16.99 29.27
C CYS A 187 1.89 16.65 30.05
N ALA A 188 1.47 15.38 30.01
CA ALA A 188 0.31 14.87 30.73
C ALA A 188 0.40 13.35 30.91
N MET A 189 -0.49 12.78 31.71
CA MET A 189 -0.82 11.35 31.66
C MET A 189 -2.26 11.16 31.21
N VAL A 190 -2.55 10.07 30.51
CA VAL A 190 -3.92 9.69 30.13
C VAL A 190 -4.70 9.28 31.36
N ASP A 191 -5.90 9.83 31.50
CA ASP A 191 -6.82 9.52 32.57
C ASP A 191 -7.89 8.53 32.09
N SER A 192 -8.73 8.98 31.16
CA SER A 192 -9.94 8.27 30.76
C SER A 192 -10.20 8.37 29.25
N SER A 193 -11.04 7.47 28.73
CA SER A 193 -11.39 7.42 27.31
C SER A 193 -12.70 8.17 27.03
N ARG A 194 -12.79 8.81 25.85
CA ARG A 194 -14.06 9.35 25.34
C ARG A 194 -14.90 8.30 24.62
N SER A 195 -14.26 7.26 24.10
CA SER A 195 -14.90 6.09 23.48
C SER A 195 -13.88 4.96 23.37
N LEU A 196 -14.25 3.79 23.91
CA LEU A 196 -13.41 2.59 23.84
C LEU A 196 -13.43 1.93 22.45
N THR A 197 -14.35 2.33 21.57
CA THR A 197 -14.60 1.69 20.27
C THR A 197 -14.34 2.62 19.09
N SER A 198 -13.90 3.85 19.32
CA SER A 198 -13.63 4.82 18.25
C SER A 198 -12.48 5.76 18.61
N ALA A 199 -11.86 6.35 17.60
CA ALA A 199 -10.71 7.25 17.75
C ALA A 199 -11.09 8.67 18.22
N LEU A 200 -12.02 8.79 19.17
CA LEU A 200 -12.45 10.08 19.72
C LEU A 200 -11.46 10.67 20.73
N GLY A 201 -10.36 9.99 21.03
CA GLY A 201 -9.39 10.40 22.04
C GLY A 201 -9.84 10.12 23.47
N GLY A 202 -9.37 10.94 24.40
CA GLY A 202 -9.56 10.76 25.84
C GLY A 202 -9.39 12.05 26.63
N PHE A 203 -9.18 11.91 27.92
CA PHE A 203 -8.79 12.99 28.82
C PHE A 203 -7.38 12.73 29.37
N GLY A 204 -6.65 13.80 29.66
CA GLY A 204 -5.34 13.70 30.28
C GLY A 204 -5.16 14.68 31.43
N VAL A 205 -4.48 14.23 32.49
CA VAL A 205 -4.08 15.06 33.63
C VAL A 205 -2.75 15.74 33.28
N PRO A 206 -2.69 17.08 33.18
CA PRO A 206 -1.48 17.83 32.88
C PRO A 206 -0.43 17.62 33.96
N VAL A 207 0.83 17.59 33.58
CA VAL A 207 1.95 17.53 34.54
C VAL A 207 1.93 18.73 35.50
N ALA A 208 1.44 19.90 35.07
CA ALA A 208 1.21 21.04 35.94
C ALA A 208 0.24 20.74 37.09
N ALA A 209 -0.83 19.96 36.84
CA ALA A 209 -1.76 19.53 37.87
C ALA A 209 -1.15 18.45 38.78
N VAL A 210 -0.35 17.54 38.22
CA VAL A 210 0.41 16.53 38.98
C VAL A 210 1.43 17.19 39.93
N ALA A 211 2.02 18.33 39.57
CA ALA A 211 2.92 19.03 40.49
C ALA A 211 2.21 19.48 41.80
N GLY A 212 0.87 19.53 41.81
CA GLY A 212 0.08 19.79 43.02
C GLY A 212 0.04 18.63 44.02
N ILE A 213 0.29 17.38 43.60
CA ILE A 213 0.30 16.21 44.51
C ILE A 213 1.65 16.03 45.23
N ASP A 214 2.76 16.46 44.62
CA ASP A 214 4.09 16.51 45.22
C ASP A 214 4.88 17.68 44.61
N ALA A 215 5.04 18.75 45.39
CA ALA A 215 5.73 19.96 44.96
C ALA A 215 7.22 19.74 44.58
N GLY A 216 7.86 18.67 45.08
CA GLY A 216 9.26 18.35 44.80
C GLY A 216 9.47 17.46 43.58
N LEU A 217 8.40 16.97 42.94
CA LEU A 217 8.51 16.02 41.81
C LEU A 217 9.29 16.59 40.63
N LEU A 218 8.97 17.83 40.23
CA LEU A 218 9.64 18.48 39.08
C LEU A 218 11.11 18.75 39.36
N ASP A 219 11.47 19.08 40.60
CA ASP A 219 12.87 19.30 41.00
C ASP A 219 13.66 17.99 40.93
N ARG A 220 13.11 16.88 41.43
CA ARG A 220 13.74 15.55 41.35
C ARG A 220 13.88 15.07 39.91
N ASN A 221 12.85 15.26 39.09
CA ASN A 221 12.90 14.95 37.66
C ASN A 221 14.01 15.77 36.96
N THR A 222 14.05 17.08 37.22
CA THR A 222 15.07 17.97 36.66
C THR A 222 16.48 17.58 37.08
N ALA A 223 16.69 17.26 38.37
CA ALA A 223 17.97 16.83 38.89
C ALA A 223 18.45 15.52 38.25
N PHE A 224 17.54 14.56 38.01
CA PHE A 224 17.85 13.33 37.27
C PHE A 224 18.34 13.64 35.85
N HIS A 225 17.59 14.44 35.09
CA HIS A 225 17.95 14.77 33.70
C HIS A 225 19.24 15.61 33.59
N GLN A 226 19.52 16.45 34.58
CA GLN A 226 20.81 17.17 34.66
C GLN A 226 21.98 16.22 34.93
N ALA A 227 21.80 15.20 35.75
CA ALA A 227 22.82 14.20 36.05
C ALA A 227 23.02 13.19 34.90
N ASP A 228 21.96 12.88 34.17
CA ASP A 228 21.98 11.95 33.03
C ASP A 228 22.54 12.62 31.76
N ALA A 229 22.47 13.94 31.64
CA ALA A 229 23.00 14.71 30.51
C ALA A 229 24.54 14.63 30.39
N PRO A 230 25.10 14.59 29.17
CA PRO A 230 24.44 14.68 27.87
C PRO A 230 24.00 13.31 27.31
N ARG A 231 23.75 12.30 28.16
CA ARG A 231 23.30 10.96 27.75
C ARG A 231 21.77 10.84 27.93
N GLY A 232 21.26 9.63 27.71
CA GLY A 232 19.87 9.26 27.95
C GLY A 232 18.85 10.15 27.21
N TRP A 233 17.99 10.84 27.95
CA TRP A 233 16.83 11.54 27.38
C TRP A 233 17.22 12.73 26.50
N ALA A 234 18.20 13.54 26.94
CA ALA A 234 18.65 14.71 26.18
C ALA A 234 19.24 14.29 24.81
N LEU A 235 20.10 13.28 24.81
CA LEU A 235 20.67 12.71 23.58
C LEU A 235 19.59 12.14 22.66
N ALA A 236 18.59 11.46 23.21
CA ALA A 236 17.49 10.91 22.43
C ALA A 236 16.64 12.00 21.75
N VAL A 237 16.41 13.13 22.42
CA VAL A 237 15.72 14.30 21.85
C VAL A 237 16.57 14.94 20.73
N GLU A 238 17.86 15.15 20.96
CA GLU A 238 18.78 15.72 19.95
C GLU A 238 18.88 14.81 18.72
N GLU A 239 19.04 13.50 18.92
CA GLU A 239 19.12 12.54 17.82
C GLU A 239 17.79 12.46 17.06
N GLN A 240 16.65 12.46 17.76
CA GLN A 240 15.33 12.51 17.11
C GLN A 240 15.20 13.75 16.22
N ALA A 241 15.63 14.93 16.70
CA ALA A 241 15.61 16.17 15.93
C ALA A 241 16.55 16.11 14.71
N ARG A 242 17.77 15.57 14.88
CA ARG A 242 18.72 15.36 13.79
C ARG A 242 18.13 14.44 12.72
N LEU A 243 17.54 13.32 13.13
CA LEU A 243 16.88 12.38 12.23
C LEU A 243 15.67 12.98 11.52
N ALA A 244 14.91 13.88 12.16
CA ALA A 244 13.82 14.59 11.52
C ALA A 244 14.32 15.51 10.40
N VAL A 245 15.43 16.22 10.60
CA VAL A 245 16.06 17.07 9.57
C VAL A 245 16.59 16.23 8.41
N VAL A 246 17.28 15.12 8.69
CA VAL A 246 17.77 14.20 7.64
C VAL A 246 16.61 13.67 6.81
N ARG A 247 15.51 13.26 7.46
CA ARG A 247 14.31 12.78 6.78
C ARG A 247 13.67 13.86 5.91
N ALA A 248 13.56 15.09 6.42
CA ALA A 248 12.98 16.19 5.66
C ALA A 248 13.84 16.57 4.43
N GLY A 249 15.17 16.57 4.55
CA GLY A 249 16.08 16.95 3.46
C GLY A 249 16.43 15.83 2.47
N GLY A 250 16.22 14.56 2.84
CA GLY A 250 16.59 13.40 2.02
C GLY A 250 15.42 12.70 1.33
N ARG A 251 14.17 13.15 1.55
CA ARG A 251 12.98 12.45 1.03
C ARG A 251 12.98 12.36 -0.50
N ASP A 252 13.39 13.42 -1.19
CA ASP A 252 13.42 13.49 -2.65
C ASP A 252 14.49 12.58 -3.28
N LEU A 253 15.41 12.04 -2.48
CA LEU A 253 16.39 11.05 -2.91
C LEU A 253 15.82 9.63 -2.88
N LEU A 254 14.70 9.42 -2.20
CA LEU A 254 14.03 8.12 -2.20
C LEU A 254 13.30 7.92 -3.53
N PRO A 255 13.27 6.68 -4.05
CA PRO A 255 12.54 6.35 -5.28
C PRO A 255 11.03 6.18 -4.99
N LEU A 256 10.45 7.15 -4.29
CA LEU A 256 9.10 7.13 -3.77
C LEU A 256 8.33 8.38 -4.21
N LEU A 257 7.25 8.15 -4.93
CA LEU A 257 6.22 9.15 -5.18
C LEU A 257 5.41 9.38 -3.89
N ALA A 258 5.11 10.64 -3.60
CA ALA A 258 4.23 10.99 -2.49
C ALA A 258 2.90 10.23 -2.59
N PRO A 259 2.28 9.82 -1.47
CA PRO A 259 1.06 9.01 -1.49
C PRO A 259 -0.09 9.70 -2.23
N VAL A 260 -0.21 11.01 -2.03
CA VAL A 260 -1.19 11.87 -2.69
C VAL A 260 -0.44 12.99 -3.41
N LEU A 261 -0.80 13.21 -4.67
CA LEU A 261 -0.34 14.30 -5.50
C LEU A 261 -1.46 15.32 -5.66
N ASP A 262 -1.19 16.58 -5.35
CA ASP A 262 -2.15 17.64 -5.55
C ASP A 262 -2.55 17.74 -7.02
N LEU A 263 -3.86 17.83 -7.25
CA LEU A 263 -4.43 18.08 -8.57
C LEU A 263 -4.73 19.56 -8.72
N ASP A 264 -3.82 20.27 -9.41
CA ASP A 264 -4.05 21.63 -9.87
C ASP A 264 -5.09 21.60 -10.98
N TRP A 265 -6.35 21.81 -10.60
CA TRP A 265 -7.48 21.57 -11.48
C TRP A 265 -7.71 22.77 -12.39
N ASP A 266 -7.41 22.60 -13.67
CA ASP A 266 -7.80 23.48 -14.74
C ASP A 266 -8.53 22.67 -15.83
N PRO A 267 -9.83 22.90 -16.07
CA PRO A 267 -10.59 22.11 -17.04
C PRO A 267 -10.10 22.25 -18.49
N ASP A 268 -9.26 23.24 -18.80
CA ASP A 268 -8.60 23.39 -20.10
C ASP A 268 -7.33 22.54 -20.22
N TYR A 269 -6.65 22.24 -19.11
CA TYR A 269 -5.35 21.54 -19.14
C TYR A 269 -5.38 20.18 -18.44
N VAL A 270 -6.48 19.82 -17.78
CA VAL A 270 -6.64 18.58 -17.02
C VAL A 270 -7.85 17.81 -17.55
N ALA A 271 -7.61 16.55 -17.90
CA ALA A 271 -8.67 15.64 -18.32
C ALA A 271 -9.63 15.34 -17.15
N PRO A 272 -10.95 15.29 -17.38
CA PRO A 272 -11.90 14.89 -16.34
C PRO A 272 -11.63 13.50 -15.75
N SER A 273 -11.03 12.57 -16.50
CA SER A 273 -10.63 11.27 -15.96
C SER A 273 -9.57 11.35 -14.87
N GLU A 274 -8.79 12.44 -14.77
CA GLU A 274 -7.82 12.66 -13.68
C GLU A 274 -8.50 12.73 -12.30
N LEU A 275 -9.78 13.15 -12.25
CA LEU A 275 -10.58 13.12 -11.01
C LEU A 275 -10.83 11.70 -10.49
N LEU A 276 -10.76 10.69 -11.37
CA LEU A 276 -10.91 9.27 -11.02
C LEU A 276 -9.60 8.63 -10.55
N ARG A 277 -8.46 9.31 -10.69
CA ARG A 277 -7.15 8.71 -10.43
C ARG A 277 -6.87 8.62 -8.93
N PRO A 278 -6.51 7.42 -8.42
CA PRO A 278 -6.22 7.22 -7.00
C PRO A 278 -5.16 8.16 -6.43
N LYS A 279 -4.12 8.49 -7.20
CA LYS A 279 -2.99 9.33 -6.78
C LYS A 279 -3.40 10.75 -6.37
N HIS A 280 -4.55 11.25 -6.85
CA HIS A 280 -5.02 12.59 -6.50
C HIS A 280 -5.95 12.62 -5.28
N ALA A 281 -6.42 11.44 -4.84
CA ALA A 281 -7.31 11.29 -3.69
C ALA A 281 -8.46 12.32 -3.63
N VAL A 282 -8.99 12.73 -4.79
CA VAL A 282 -10.02 13.79 -4.90
C VAL A 282 -11.25 13.43 -4.09
N VAL A 283 -11.64 12.16 -4.13
CA VAL A 283 -12.72 11.61 -3.31
C VAL A 283 -12.13 11.12 -1.98
N PRO A 284 -12.64 11.63 -0.84
CA PRO A 284 -12.30 11.09 0.49
C PRO A 284 -12.46 9.57 0.53
N PHE A 285 -11.57 8.89 1.25
CA PHE A 285 -11.61 7.44 1.34
C PHE A 285 -12.88 6.99 2.08
N VAL A 286 -13.67 6.14 1.44
CA VAL A 286 -14.83 5.50 2.07
C VAL A 286 -14.37 4.16 2.65
N PRO A 287 -14.44 3.96 3.98
CA PRO A 287 -14.02 2.72 4.62
C PRO A 287 -14.76 1.49 4.08
N ARG A 288 -14.10 0.34 4.15
CA ARG A 288 -14.64 -0.93 3.67
C ARG A 288 -14.48 -2.00 4.74
N GLY A 289 -15.48 -2.12 5.61
CA GLY A 289 -15.40 -2.95 6.81
C GLY A 289 -14.15 -2.62 7.63
N ASP A 290 -13.47 -3.65 8.13
CA ASP A 290 -12.24 -3.59 8.92
C ASP A 290 -10.95 -3.51 8.07
N LEU A 291 -11.04 -3.26 6.76
CA LEU A 291 -9.89 -3.35 5.85
C LEU A 291 -8.72 -2.46 6.28
N LEU A 292 -9.00 -1.18 6.56
CA LEU A 292 -7.94 -0.23 6.90
C LEU A 292 -7.34 -0.57 8.27
N GLU A 293 -8.17 -0.97 9.23
CA GLU A 293 -7.75 -1.43 10.56
C GLU A 293 -6.84 -2.67 10.48
N GLN A 294 -7.19 -3.65 9.63
CA GLN A 294 -6.34 -4.81 9.36
C GLN A 294 -4.97 -4.39 8.82
N VAL A 295 -4.92 -3.47 7.85
CA VAL A 295 -3.65 -3.01 7.28
C VAL A 295 -2.83 -2.19 8.29
N MET A 296 -3.47 -1.36 9.10
CA MET A 296 -2.76 -0.61 10.16
C MET A 296 -2.17 -1.55 11.20
N ARG A 297 -2.87 -2.64 11.58
CA ARG A 297 -2.31 -3.66 12.48
C ARG A 297 -1.10 -4.36 11.86
N TRP A 298 -1.17 -4.71 10.58
CA TRP A 298 -0.03 -5.29 9.86
C TRP A 298 1.17 -4.33 9.85
N ARG A 299 0.94 -3.02 9.66
CA ARG A 299 2.02 -2.01 9.68
C ARG A 299 2.77 -2.01 11.01
N GLU A 300 2.08 -2.17 12.13
CA GLU A 300 2.68 -2.14 13.48
C GLU A 300 3.34 -3.46 13.93
N GLY A 301 3.49 -4.47 13.06
CA GLY A 301 4.10 -5.75 13.45
C GLY A 301 5.56 -5.66 13.91
N ASP A 302 5.98 -6.58 14.79
CA ASP A 302 7.32 -6.52 15.40
C ASP A 302 8.48 -6.85 14.44
N GLU A 303 8.19 -7.48 13.30
CA GLU A 303 9.21 -7.87 12.33
C GLU A 303 9.77 -6.66 11.59
N ARG A 304 11.09 -6.64 11.37
CA ARG A 304 11.74 -5.54 10.63
C ARG A 304 11.20 -5.43 9.20
N LEU A 305 10.98 -6.54 8.52
CA LEU A 305 10.45 -6.57 7.16
C LEU A 305 9.17 -7.40 7.12
N GLN A 306 8.08 -6.79 6.67
CA GLN A 306 6.82 -7.50 6.41
C GLN A 306 6.28 -7.12 5.05
N VAL A 307 5.59 -8.07 4.42
CA VAL A 307 4.98 -7.92 3.11
C VAL A 307 3.48 -8.08 3.25
N LEU A 308 2.72 -7.19 2.62
CA LEU A 308 1.28 -7.31 2.41
C LEU A 308 1.00 -7.32 0.92
N VAL A 309 0.10 -8.20 0.50
CA VAL A 309 -0.29 -8.35 -0.90
C VAL A 309 -1.77 -8.01 -1.04
N LEU A 310 -2.06 -6.93 -1.78
CA LEU A 310 -3.40 -6.55 -2.17
C LEU A 310 -3.76 -7.25 -3.48
N THR A 311 -4.80 -8.07 -3.47
CA THR A 311 -5.29 -8.80 -4.66
C THR A 311 -6.73 -8.42 -5.00
N GLY A 312 -7.15 -8.67 -6.24
CA GLY A 312 -8.53 -8.45 -6.69
C GLY A 312 -8.58 -7.89 -8.10
N ALA A 313 -9.71 -8.06 -8.80
CA ALA A 313 -9.85 -7.61 -10.18
C ALA A 313 -9.68 -6.09 -10.34
N GLY A 314 -9.58 -5.61 -11.58
CA GLY A 314 -9.49 -4.17 -11.88
C GLY A 314 -10.68 -3.39 -11.26
N GLY A 315 -10.53 -2.11 -10.96
CA GLY A 315 -11.66 -1.28 -10.49
C GLY A 315 -12.14 -1.52 -9.05
N PHE A 316 -11.61 -2.52 -8.33
CA PHE A 316 -11.89 -2.76 -6.90
C PHE A 316 -11.18 -1.81 -5.92
N GLY A 317 -10.43 -0.83 -6.44
CA GLY A 317 -9.79 0.20 -5.62
C GLY A 317 -8.45 -0.20 -4.99
N LYS A 318 -7.77 -1.26 -5.46
CA LYS A 318 -6.48 -1.69 -4.87
C LYS A 318 -5.43 -0.57 -4.78
N THR A 319 -5.19 0.14 -5.88
CA THR A 319 -4.28 1.30 -5.90
C THR A 319 -4.78 2.42 -4.96
N ARG A 320 -6.11 2.64 -4.87
CA ARG A 320 -6.68 3.59 -3.92
C ARG A 320 -6.46 3.19 -2.46
N THR A 321 -6.56 1.89 -2.15
CA THR A 321 -6.21 1.33 -0.84
C THR A 321 -4.72 1.52 -0.56
N ALA A 322 -3.83 1.24 -1.51
CA ALA A 322 -2.39 1.45 -1.34
C ALA A 322 -2.05 2.93 -1.05
N VAL A 323 -2.67 3.87 -1.78
CA VAL A 323 -2.60 5.31 -1.50
C VAL A 323 -3.04 5.62 -0.07
N GLU A 324 -4.17 5.07 0.38
CA GLU A 324 -4.66 5.32 1.72
C GLU A 324 -3.76 4.73 2.81
N VAL A 325 -3.19 3.55 2.56
CA VAL A 325 -2.23 2.91 3.47
C VAL A 325 -0.97 3.76 3.61
N CYS A 326 -0.43 4.26 2.51
CA CYS A 326 0.72 5.15 2.55
C CYS A 326 0.39 6.48 3.25
N ARG A 327 -0.77 7.10 2.95
CA ARG A 327 -1.22 8.33 3.62
C ARG A 327 -1.34 8.16 5.14
N ALA A 328 -2.06 7.14 5.58
CA ALA A 328 -2.22 6.85 7.00
C ALA A 328 -0.90 6.44 7.69
N ALA A 329 0.07 5.92 6.93
CA ALA A 329 1.43 5.70 7.43
C ALA A 329 2.20 7.01 7.61
N GLU A 330 2.09 7.98 6.68
CA GLU A 330 2.65 9.32 6.86
C GLU A 330 2.06 10.05 8.06
N ASP A 331 0.73 9.98 8.24
CA ASP A 331 0.05 10.54 9.41
C ASP A 331 0.55 9.91 10.73
N ALA A 332 1.00 8.65 10.67
CA ALA A 332 1.63 7.94 11.79
C ALA A 332 3.16 8.17 11.89
N GLY A 333 3.74 9.06 11.07
CA GLY A 333 5.16 9.40 11.09
C GLY A 333 6.09 8.44 10.36
N TRP A 334 5.56 7.54 9.53
CA TRP A 334 6.34 6.72 8.60
C TRP A 334 6.67 7.52 7.34
N THR A 335 7.78 7.19 6.69
CA THR A 335 8.04 7.64 5.32
C THR A 335 7.39 6.67 4.36
N ALA A 336 6.37 7.13 3.62
CA ALA A 336 5.60 6.25 2.76
C ALA A 336 5.42 6.81 1.35
N GLY A 337 5.28 5.91 0.39
CA GLY A 337 5.06 6.29 -1.01
C GLY A 337 4.93 5.10 -1.95
N HIS A 338 4.57 5.40 -3.19
CA HIS A 338 4.59 4.43 -4.26
C HIS A 338 5.98 4.38 -4.87
N VAL A 339 6.48 3.17 -5.10
CA VAL A 339 7.74 2.94 -5.80
C VAL A 339 7.62 3.49 -7.22
N ASP A 340 8.42 4.50 -7.50
CA ASP A 340 8.53 5.07 -8.83
C ASP A 340 9.21 4.08 -9.78
N ALA A 341 8.56 3.80 -10.91
CA ALA A 341 9.09 2.89 -11.92
C ALA A 341 10.12 3.59 -12.83
N ASP A 342 10.13 4.92 -12.87
CA ASP A 342 10.94 5.71 -13.81
C ASP A 342 12.28 6.17 -13.22
N THR A 343 12.46 6.04 -11.91
CA THR A 343 13.69 6.41 -11.21
C THR A 343 14.76 5.31 -11.33
N ASP A 344 16.04 5.68 -11.44
CA ASP A 344 17.14 4.72 -11.33
C ASP A 344 17.09 4.02 -9.96
N TRP A 345 16.57 2.81 -10.01
CA TRP A 345 16.23 2.04 -8.83
C TRP A 345 17.46 1.61 -8.03
N VAL A 346 18.66 1.60 -8.63
CA VAL A 346 19.89 1.15 -7.94
C VAL A 346 20.34 2.17 -6.90
N ASP A 347 20.40 3.45 -7.29
CA ASP A 347 20.81 4.53 -6.39
C ASP A 347 19.73 4.81 -5.34
N GLY A 348 18.46 4.89 -5.77
CA GLY A 348 17.34 5.09 -4.85
C GLY A 348 17.20 3.99 -3.78
N LEU A 349 17.50 2.74 -4.14
CA LEU A 349 17.50 1.61 -3.19
C LEU A 349 18.64 1.71 -2.18
N THR A 350 19.78 2.29 -2.54
CA THR A 350 20.87 2.53 -1.60
C THR A 350 20.47 3.55 -0.54
N GLU A 351 19.82 4.64 -0.95
CA GLU A 351 19.30 5.66 -0.04
C GLU A 351 18.18 5.10 0.86
N LEU A 352 17.28 4.30 0.30
CA LEU A 352 16.24 3.60 1.05
C LEU A 352 16.83 2.71 2.16
N LEU A 353 17.88 1.95 1.88
CA LEU A 353 18.51 1.06 2.87
C LEU A 353 19.22 1.83 4.00
N ARG A 354 19.67 3.06 3.71
CA ARG A 354 20.30 3.97 4.69
C ARG A 354 19.29 4.84 5.42
N TRP A 355 18.02 4.80 5.02
CA TRP A 355 17.00 5.68 5.56
C TRP A 355 16.82 5.47 7.07
N PRO A 356 16.91 6.54 7.88
CA PRO A 356 16.87 6.40 9.33
C PRO A 356 15.45 6.34 9.92
N GLY A 357 14.41 6.37 9.08
CA GLY A 357 12.99 6.27 9.50
C GLY A 357 12.31 4.96 9.12
N ARG A 358 11.14 4.73 9.73
CA ARG A 358 10.23 3.64 9.34
C ARG A 358 9.69 3.88 7.94
N THR A 359 9.58 2.84 7.10
CA THR A 359 9.18 2.99 5.69
C THR A 359 8.00 2.11 5.27
N VAL A 360 7.11 2.63 4.44
CA VAL A 360 6.07 1.87 3.72
C VAL A 360 6.22 2.09 2.22
N LEU A 361 6.48 1.02 1.48
CA LEU A 361 6.71 1.03 0.04
C LEU A 361 5.56 0.33 -0.67
N ALA A 362 4.82 1.04 -1.52
CA ALA A 362 3.79 0.44 -2.36
C ALA A 362 4.30 0.17 -3.78
N VAL A 363 4.27 -1.07 -4.23
CA VAL A 363 4.65 -1.48 -5.58
C VAL A 363 3.37 -1.83 -6.34
N ASP A 364 2.91 -0.90 -7.19
CA ASP A 364 1.72 -1.15 -8.02
C ASP A 364 2.03 -2.06 -9.23
N TYR A 365 1.09 -2.88 -9.67
CA TYR A 365 1.33 -3.89 -10.71
C TYR A 365 2.60 -4.72 -10.45
N ALA A 366 2.74 -5.23 -9.22
CA ALA A 366 3.94 -5.93 -8.80
C ALA A 366 4.23 -7.16 -9.68
N GLU A 367 3.19 -7.85 -10.15
CA GLU A 367 3.29 -9.02 -11.00
C GLU A 367 3.89 -8.75 -12.39
N THR A 368 3.86 -7.50 -12.84
CA THR A 368 4.45 -7.12 -14.13
C THR A 368 5.89 -6.63 -13.98
N ARG A 369 6.44 -6.65 -12.75
CA ARG A 369 7.79 -6.16 -12.43
C ARG A 369 8.57 -7.13 -11.50
N PRO A 370 8.63 -8.43 -11.82
CA PRO A 370 9.25 -9.45 -10.96
C PRO A 370 10.71 -9.15 -10.62
N ASP A 371 11.50 -8.62 -11.55
CA ASP A 371 12.92 -8.32 -11.31
C ASP A 371 13.10 -7.19 -10.28
N LEU A 372 12.26 -6.15 -10.34
CA LEU A 372 12.23 -5.05 -9.37
C LEU A 372 11.83 -5.56 -7.98
N VAL A 373 10.75 -6.34 -7.88
CA VAL A 373 10.25 -6.86 -6.60
C VAL A 373 11.26 -7.81 -5.97
N THR A 374 11.83 -8.73 -6.76
CA THR A 374 12.85 -9.68 -6.30
C THR A 374 14.09 -8.95 -5.81
N GLY A 375 14.56 -7.96 -6.57
CA GLY A 375 15.73 -7.14 -6.23
C GLY A 375 15.53 -6.28 -4.97
N LEU A 376 14.33 -5.71 -4.80
CA LEU A 376 13.94 -4.94 -3.61
C LEU A 376 13.90 -5.84 -2.37
N LEU A 377 13.11 -6.90 -2.40
CA LEU A 377 12.91 -7.78 -1.24
C LEU A 377 14.22 -8.46 -0.83
N THR A 378 15.04 -8.89 -1.79
CA THR A 378 16.35 -9.50 -1.50
C THR A 378 17.26 -8.54 -0.73
N ARG A 379 17.37 -7.28 -1.18
CA ARG A 379 18.24 -6.31 -0.53
C ARG A 379 17.71 -5.90 0.85
N LEU A 380 16.40 -5.70 1.00
CA LEU A 380 15.78 -5.42 2.29
C LEU A 380 16.00 -6.56 3.29
N LEU A 381 15.83 -7.81 2.85
CA LEU A 381 15.99 -9.00 3.69
C LEU A 381 17.45 -9.22 4.13
N ARG A 382 18.40 -8.95 3.24
CA ARG A 382 19.85 -9.10 3.52
C ARG A 382 20.44 -7.95 4.32
N HIS A 383 19.85 -6.76 4.28
CA HIS A 383 20.28 -5.63 5.08
C HIS A 383 20.10 -5.95 6.58
N ARG A 384 21.17 -5.94 7.36
CA ARG A 384 21.12 -6.21 8.80
C ARG A 384 21.07 -4.88 9.56
N GLY A 385 19.97 -4.63 10.28
CA GLY A 385 19.77 -3.40 11.05
C GLY A 385 18.96 -2.33 10.32
N GLY A 386 18.70 -1.21 11.01
CA GLY A 386 17.86 -0.12 10.53
C GLY A 386 16.37 -0.28 10.89
N PRO A 387 15.56 0.76 10.65
CA PRO A 387 14.17 0.79 11.08
C PRO A 387 13.26 -0.22 10.36
N PRO A 388 12.06 -0.47 10.91
CA PRO A 388 11.00 -1.22 10.24
C PRO A 388 10.72 -0.74 8.79
N CYS A 389 10.58 -1.71 7.89
CA CYS A 389 10.19 -1.54 6.50
C CYS A 389 8.98 -2.42 6.19
N ARG A 390 8.00 -1.84 5.49
CA ARG A 390 6.77 -2.51 5.07
C ARG A 390 6.66 -2.41 3.56
N VAL A 391 6.32 -3.53 2.92
CA VAL A 391 6.16 -3.58 1.46
C VAL A 391 4.74 -3.99 1.14
N VAL A 392 4.02 -3.14 0.41
CA VAL A 392 2.69 -3.43 -0.13
C VAL A 392 2.85 -3.78 -1.61
N LEU A 393 2.55 -5.03 -1.97
CA LEU A 393 2.52 -5.47 -3.36
C LEU A 393 1.07 -5.44 -3.84
N VAL A 394 0.79 -4.66 -4.89
CA VAL A 394 -0.55 -4.61 -5.50
C VAL A 394 -0.56 -5.50 -6.72
N VAL A 395 -1.45 -6.49 -6.73
CA VAL A 395 -1.54 -7.54 -7.76
C VAL A 395 -2.98 -7.67 -8.28
N ARG A 396 -3.17 -7.79 -9.60
CA ARG A 396 -4.48 -7.71 -10.26
C ARG A 396 -5.20 -9.05 -10.44
N GLN A 397 -4.51 -10.18 -10.64
CA GLN A 397 -5.13 -11.51 -10.79
C GLN A 397 -4.34 -12.62 -10.10
N GLY A 398 -5.04 -13.70 -9.72
CA GLY A 398 -4.43 -15.02 -9.47
C GLY A 398 -3.30 -15.10 -8.44
N GLY A 399 -3.27 -14.21 -7.44
CA GLY A 399 -2.22 -14.18 -6.43
C GLY A 399 -2.42 -15.21 -5.32
N ASP A 400 -2.70 -16.48 -5.65
CA ASP A 400 -2.52 -17.49 -4.62
C ASP A 400 -1.04 -17.50 -4.20
N ARG A 401 -0.82 -17.88 -2.95
CA ARG A 401 0.48 -17.71 -2.31
C ARG A 401 1.59 -18.43 -3.08
N GLN A 402 1.28 -19.54 -3.75
CA GLN A 402 2.26 -20.30 -4.50
C GLN A 402 2.66 -19.55 -5.78
N SER A 403 1.69 -19.02 -6.55
CA SER A 403 1.98 -18.21 -7.74
C SER A 403 2.85 -16.98 -7.42
N LEU A 404 2.61 -16.31 -6.29
CA LEU A 404 3.42 -15.17 -5.85
C LEU A 404 4.86 -15.59 -5.50
N ILE A 405 5.04 -16.75 -4.87
CA ILE A 405 6.36 -17.31 -4.57
C ILE A 405 7.08 -17.65 -5.86
N ASP A 406 6.43 -18.30 -6.82
CA ASP A 406 7.08 -18.68 -8.07
C ASP A 406 7.48 -17.48 -8.92
N LEU A 407 6.71 -16.39 -8.84
CA LEU A 407 7.00 -15.15 -9.54
C LEU A 407 8.14 -14.33 -8.92
N PHE A 408 8.18 -14.19 -7.60
CA PHE A 408 9.12 -13.28 -6.92
C PHE A 408 10.27 -13.98 -6.19
N ALA A 409 10.21 -15.28 -5.94
CA ALA A 409 11.28 -16.03 -5.28
C ALA A 409 12.16 -16.75 -6.31
N THR A 410 12.97 -15.99 -7.03
CA THR A 410 13.87 -16.50 -8.08
C THR A 410 15.35 -16.32 -7.69
N GLY A 411 16.24 -16.97 -8.45
CA GLY A 411 17.69 -16.89 -8.26
C GLY A 411 18.20 -17.44 -6.93
N ASP A 412 19.40 -16.98 -6.53
CA ASP A 412 20.12 -17.48 -5.35
C ASP A 412 19.38 -17.22 -4.02
N SER A 413 18.44 -16.28 -4.00
CA SER A 413 17.67 -15.92 -2.80
C SER A 413 16.31 -16.62 -2.70
N ARG A 414 16.01 -17.57 -3.59
CA ARG A 414 14.70 -18.26 -3.68
C ARG A 414 14.20 -18.78 -2.34
N ALA A 415 15.05 -19.47 -1.57
CA ALA A 415 14.63 -20.07 -0.31
C ALA A 415 14.23 -19.02 0.75
N GLU A 416 15.00 -17.94 0.85
CA GLU A 416 14.78 -16.84 1.80
C GLU A 416 13.50 -16.05 1.44
N LEU A 417 13.36 -15.69 0.16
CA LEU A 417 12.19 -14.97 -0.35
C LEU A 417 10.91 -15.80 -0.27
N ALA A 418 10.98 -17.10 -0.56
CA ALA A 418 9.85 -18.00 -0.37
C ALA A 418 9.44 -18.07 1.12
N GLY A 419 10.40 -18.00 2.04
CA GLY A 419 10.13 -17.89 3.47
C GLY A 419 9.37 -16.62 3.85
N LEU A 420 9.79 -15.47 3.31
CA LEU A 420 9.14 -14.18 3.52
C LEU A 420 7.70 -14.17 2.96
N LEU A 421 7.55 -14.56 1.69
CA LEU A 421 6.26 -14.58 0.99
C LEU A 421 5.29 -15.61 1.55
N ARG A 422 5.77 -16.70 2.18
CA ARG A 422 4.91 -17.64 2.90
C ARG A 422 4.20 -17.03 4.11
N HIS A 423 4.77 -15.98 4.71
CA HIS A 423 4.20 -15.28 5.85
C HIS A 423 3.64 -13.90 5.49
N ALA A 424 3.60 -13.54 4.20
CA ALA A 424 3.01 -12.29 3.74
C ALA A 424 1.50 -12.25 4.06
N GLU A 425 1.01 -11.09 4.49
CA GLU A 425 -0.42 -10.84 4.69
C GLU A 425 -1.10 -10.77 3.32
N LEU A 426 -2.14 -11.57 3.08
CA LEU A 426 -2.85 -11.60 1.78
C LEU A 426 -4.25 -11.03 1.95
N VAL A 427 -4.54 -9.93 1.27
CA VAL A 427 -5.83 -9.23 1.38
C VAL A 427 -6.49 -9.18 0.00
N GLY A 428 -7.62 -9.87 -0.14
CA GLY A 428 -8.42 -9.88 -1.37
C GLY A 428 -9.54 -8.85 -1.36
N LEU A 429 -9.52 -7.91 -2.29
CA LEU A 429 -10.61 -6.97 -2.52
C LEU A 429 -11.63 -7.59 -3.49
N GLY A 430 -12.91 -7.61 -3.08
CA GLY A 430 -14.00 -8.18 -3.89
C GLY A 430 -14.37 -9.64 -3.58
N ARG A 431 -13.80 -10.25 -2.54
CA ARG A 431 -14.21 -11.58 -2.03
C ARG A 431 -14.86 -11.42 -0.64
N GLY A 432 -16.16 -11.67 -0.49
CA GLY A 432 -16.86 -11.74 0.82
C GLY A 432 -17.49 -10.45 1.38
N GLU A 433 -17.96 -10.51 2.65
CA GLU A 433 -18.81 -9.58 3.43
C GLU A 433 -18.29 -8.14 3.63
N ARG A 434 -17.13 -7.78 3.04
CA ARG A 434 -16.59 -6.41 3.08
C ARG A 434 -17.25 -5.60 1.97
N GLU A 435 -18.53 -5.31 2.10
CA GLU A 435 -19.24 -4.50 1.11
C GLU A 435 -18.90 -3.02 1.31
N LEU A 436 -18.60 -2.33 0.20
CA LEU A 436 -18.46 -0.88 0.20
C LEU A 436 -19.87 -0.28 0.21
N ASP A 437 -20.13 0.74 1.04
CA ASP A 437 -21.36 1.51 0.90
C ASP A 437 -21.32 2.34 -0.40
N ARG A 438 -22.02 1.83 -1.41
CA ARG A 438 -22.09 2.45 -2.74
C ARG A 438 -22.80 3.79 -2.71
N ARG A 439 -23.78 3.99 -1.80
CA ARG A 439 -24.54 5.24 -1.69
C ARG A 439 -23.71 6.31 -0.99
N GLU A 440 -22.97 5.93 0.04
CA GLU A 440 -21.98 6.79 0.68
C GLU A 440 -20.91 7.20 -0.33
N LEU A 441 -20.31 6.25 -1.07
CA LEU A 441 -19.34 6.55 -2.11
C LEU A 441 -19.91 7.50 -3.16
N PHE A 442 -21.12 7.25 -3.66
CA PHE A 442 -21.77 8.10 -4.64
C PHE A 442 -21.94 9.53 -4.14
N THR A 443 -22.40 9.69 -2.90
CA THR A 443 -22.67 11.01 -2.30
C THR A 443 -21.36 11.76 -2.04
N THR A 444 -20.37 11.09 -1.45
CA THR A 444 -19.05 11.66 -1.15
C THR A 444 -18.32 12.08 -2.42
N ALA A 445 -18.33 11.21 -3.45
CA ALA A 445 -17.76 11.54 -4.75
C ALA A 445 -18.53 12.67 -5.46
N GLY A 446 -19.86 12.68 -5.35
CA GLY A 446 -20.71 13.69 -5.99
C GLY A 446 -20.39 15.09 -5.49
N ASN A 447 -20.19 15.23 -4.17
CA ASN A 447 -19.76 16.49 -3.58
C ASN A 447 -18.35 16.89 -4.02
N ALA A 448 -17.40 15.95 -4.01
CA ALA A 448 -16.00 16.22 -4.38
C ALA A 448 -15.85 16.63 -5.86
N PHE A 449 -16.49 15.90 -6.77
CA PHE A 449 -16.44 16.20 -8.20
C PHE A 449 -17.20 17.48 -8.54
N ALA A 450 -18.36 17.71 -7.93
CA ALA A 450 -19.11 18.96 -8.11
C ALA A 450 -18.29 20.20 -7.69
N ALA A 451 -17.56 20.11 -6.57
CA ALA A 451 -16.68 21.18 -6.11
C ALA A 451 -15.54 21.45 -7.10
N LYS A 452 -14.88 20.41 -7.62
CA LYS A 452 -13.80 20.57 -8.63
C LYS A 452 -14.34 21.10 -9.96
N LEU A 453 -15.46 20.57 -10.44
CA LEU A 453 -16.06 20.96 -11.72
C LEU A 453 -16.80 22.30 -11.69
N GLY A 454 -16.98 22.92 -10.52
CA GLY A 454 -17.76 24.15 -10.37
C GLY A 454 -19.25 23.94 -10.70
N ARG A 455 -19.79 22.76 -10.40
CA ARG A 455 -21.16 22.34 -10.73
C ARG A 455 -21.96 21.99 -9.47
N ALA A 456 -23.26 21.78 -9.64
CA ALA A 456 -24.10 21.28 -8.56
C ALA A 456 -23.89 19.76 -8.36
N ALA A 457 -23.82 19.33 -7.11
CA ALA A 457 -23.80 17.91 -6.78
C ALA A 457 -25.13 17.23 -7.16
N PRO A 458 -25.12 15.92 -7.51
CA PRO A 458 -26.34 15.21 -7.84
C PRO A 458 -27.27 15.17 -6.64
N ARG A 459 -28.54 15.55 -6.82
CA ARG A 459 -29.51 15.64 -5.72
C ARG A 459 -30.01 14.28 -5.25
N THR A 460 -29.95 13.27 -6.12
CA THR A 460 -30.51 11.95 -5.88
C THR A 460 -29.48 10.89 -6.25
N VAL A 461 -29.39 9.85 -5.41
CA VAL A 461 -28.56 8.68 -5.70
C VAL A 461 -29.33 7.76 -6.66
N PRO A 462 -28.77 7.42 -7.84
CA PRO A 462 -29.39 6.50 -8.80
C PRO A 462 -29.47 5.06 -8.26
N GLY A 463 -30.14 4.17 -9.00
CA GLY A 463 -30.15 2.74 -8.69
C GLY A 463 -28.79 2.09 -8.95
N LEU A 464 -28.05 1.73 -7.90
CA LEU A 464 -26.69 1.14 -7.98
C LEU A 464 -26.67 -0.38 -7.71
N SER A 465 -27.73 -1.08 -8.11
CA SER A 465 -27.92 -2.51 -7.83
C SER A 465 -27.28 -3.45 -8.86
N ALA A 466 -26.88 -2.94 -10.04
CA ALA A 466 -26.22 -3.75 -11.06
C ALA A 466 -24.87 -4.28 -10.58
N GLU A 467 -24.49 -5.48 -11.02
CA GLU A 467 -23.26 -6.20 -10.60
C GLU A 467 -21.99 -5.35 -10.77
N HIS A 468 -21.87 -4.61 -11.88
CA HIS A 468 -20.69 -3.79 -12.13
C HIS A 468 -20.49 -2.69 -11.07
N PHE A 469 -21.55 -2.22 -10.40
CA PHE A 469 -21.42 -1.23 -9.31
C PHE A 469 -20.81 -1.81 -8.01
N GLU A 470 -20.56 -3.13 -7.94
CA GLU A 470 -19.71 -3.70 -6.90
C GLU A 470 -18.26 -3.21 -6.97
N ARG A 471 -17.82 -2.76 -8.16
CA ARG A 471 -16.49 -2.19 -8.37
C ARG A 471 -16.58 -0.67 -8.18
N PRO A 472 -15.92 -0.09 -7.15
CA PRO A 472 -15.96 1.34 -6.83
C PRO A 472 -15.70 2.26 -8.03
N LEU A 473 -14.83 1.86 -8.96
CA LEU A 473 -14.53 2.65 -10.16
C LEU A 473 -15.79 2.94 -11.01
N PHE A 474 -16.71 1.99 -11.17
CA PHE A 474 -17.93 2.24 -11.96
C PHE A 474 -18.93 3.12 -11.24
N VAL A 475 -18.96 3.07 -9.90
CA VAL A 475 -19.71 4.05 -9.09
C VAL A 475 -19.13 5.45 -9.31
N LEU A 476 -17.81 5.61 -9.23
CA LEU A 476 -17.13 6.89 -9.46
C LEU A 476 -17.33 7.40 -10.89
N ALA A 477 -17.26 6.53 -11.89
CA ALA A 477 -17.53 6.89 -13.29
C ALA A 477 -18.98 7.39 -13.48
N ALA A 478 -19.96 6.70 -12.89
CA ALA A 478 -21.35 7.12 -12.91
C ALA A 478 -21.56 8.47 -12.20
N VAL A 479 -20.88 8.71 -11.07
CA VAL A 479 -20.95 10.01 -10.39
C VAL A 479 -20.36 11.13 -11.25
N LEU A 480 -19.18 10.90 -11.85
CA LEU A 480 -18.54 11.88 -12.72
C LEU A 480 -19.47 12.27 -13.88
N LEU A 481 -20.09 11.27 -14.53
CA LEU A 481 -21.08 11.51 -15.59
C LEU A 481 -22.32 12.22 -15.05
N ALA A 482 -22.87 11.84 -13.89
CA ALA A 482 -24.04 12.50 -13.32
C ALA A 482 -23.79 13.99 -13.00
N VAL A 483 -22.56 14.38 -12.67
CA VAL A 483 -22.17 15.78 -12.45
C VAL A 483 -21.87 16.51 -13.77
N ALA A 484 -21.13 15.85 -14.67
CA ALA A 484 -20.65 16.47 -15.91
C ALA A 484 -21.69 16.47 -17.05
N SER A 485 -22.66 15.56 -17.01
CA SER A 485 -23.70 15.32 -18.01
C SER A 485 -25.02 14.91 -17.32
N PRO A 486 -25.72 15.85 -16.65
CA PRO A 486 -26.89 15.54 -15.81
C PRO A 486 -28.12 15.04 -16.59
N ASP A 487 -28.08 15.09 -17.93
CA ASP A 487 -29.07 14.55 -18.85
C ASP A 487 -28.97 13.01 -19.02
N LEU A 488 -27.86 12.39 -18.62
CA LEU A 488 -27.65 10.95 -18.75
C LEU A 488 -28.29 10.17 -17.60
N ASP A 489 -29.02 9.11 -17.94
CA ASP A 489 -29.43 8.08 -16.97
C ASP A 489 -28.28 7.08 -16.75
N VAL A 490 -27.37 7.45 -15.85
CA VAL A 490 -26.18 6.64 -15.53
C VAL A 490 -26.51 5.28 -14.93
N ALA A 491 -27.72 5.07 -14.40
CA ALA A 491 -28.14 3.79 -13.82
C ALA A 491 -28.46 2.74 -14.90
N ALA A 492 -28.83 3.20 -16.10
CA ALA A 492 -29.20 2.35 -17.23
C ALA A 492 -27.99 1.90 -18.06
N LEU A 493 -26.83 2.52 -17.88
CA LEU A 493 -25.62 2.23 -18.63
C LEU A 493 -24.91 0.99 -18.10
N SER A 494 -24.40 0.16 -19.02
CA SER A 494 -23.47 -0.91 -18.71
C SER A 494 -22.09 -0.36 -18.32
N ALA A 495 -21.23 -1.23 -17.77
CA ALA A 495 -19.85 -0.90 -17.41
C ALA A 495 -19.05 -0.26 -18.56
N ASP A 496 -19.18 -0.81 -19.78
CA ASP A 496 -18.46 -0.34 -20.96
C ASP A 496 -19.08 0.94 -21.55
N GLU A 497 -20.39 1.11 -21.42
CA GLU A 497 -21.07 2.35 -21.81
C GLU A 497 -20.70 3.51 -20.86
N LEU A 498 -20.58 3.28 -19.55
CA LEU A 498 -20.11 4.31 -18.61
C LEU A 498 -18.72 4.84 -18.99
N LEU A 499 -17.76 3.94 -19.26
CA LEU A 499 -16.42 4.33 -19.68
C LEU A 499 -16.43 4.92 -21.10
N GLY A 500 -17.27 4.39 -21.98
CA GLY A 500 -17.50 4.89 -23.33
C GLY A 500 -17.98 6.34 -23.36
N GLU A 501 -18.99 6.68 -22.56
CA GLU A 501 -19.52 8.05 -22.48
C GLU A 501 -18.47 9.03 -21.95
N ILE A 502 -17.59 8.60 -21.02
CA ILE A 502 -16.46 9.42 -20.58
C ILE A 502 -15.50 9.68 -21.76
N LEU A 503 -15.14 8.65 -22.53
CA LEU A 503 -14.28 8.79 -23.71
C LEU A 503 -14.91 9.71 -24.76
N ASP A 504 -16.18 9.50 -25.07
CA ASP A 504 -16.86 10.11 -26.21
C ASP A 504 -17.26 11.57 -25.95
N ARG A 505 -17.60 11.92 -24.70
CA ARG A 505 -18.03 13.28 -24.34
C ARG A 505 -16.91 14.13 -23.74
N HIS A 506 -16.08 13.54 -22.88
CA HIS A 506 -15.18 14.30 -22.03
C HIS A 506 -13.73 14.22 -22.51
N GLU A 507 -13.21 13.01 -22.73
CA GLU A 507 -11.84 12.86 -23.25
C GLU A 507 -11.73 13.34 -24.70
N ALA A 508 -12.70 13.02 -25.56
CA ALA A 508 -12.70 13.49 -26.96
C ALA A 508 -12.68 15.02 -27.08
N GLU A 509 -13.41 15.70 -26.19
CA GLU A 509 -13.44 17.16 -26.12
C GLU A 509 -12.14 17.74 -25.56
N TYR A 510 -11.54 17.08 -24.56
CA TYR A 510 -10.21 17.42 -24.06
C TYR A 510 -9.13 17.27 -25.14
N TRP A 511 -9.11 16.15 -25.87
CA TRP A 511 -8.19 15.91 -26.99
C TRP A 511 -8.36 16.94 -28.10
N ARG A 512 -9.61 17.31 -28.44
CA ARG A 512 -9.90 18.35 -29.44
C ARG A 512 -9.33 19.70 -29.04
N ARG A 513 -9.57 20.15 -27.80
CA ARG A 513 -9.04 21.42 -27.28
C ARG A 513 -7.51 21.42 -27.23
N ALA A 514 -6.90 20.30 -26.83
CA ALA A 514 -5.46 20.15 -26.84
C ALA A 514 -4.87 20.20 -28.27
N ASP A 515 -5.46 19.48 -29.23
CA ASP A 515 -5.07 19.54 -30.64
C ASP A 515 -5.17 20.98 -31.20
N GLU A 516 -6.25 21.70 -30.90
CA GLU A 516 -6.44 23.09 -31.32
C GLU A 516 -5.34 24.03 -30.81
N ARG A 517 -4.88 23.84 -29.57
CA ARG A 517 -3.77 24.60 -28.97
C ARG A 517 -2.42 24.27 -29.60
N HIS A 518 -2.21 23.02 -29.98
CA HIS A 518 -0.98 22.55 -30.65
C HIS A 518 -1.03 22.73 -32.18
N HIS A 519 -2.16 23.18 -32.72
CA HIS A 519 -2.37 23.43 -34.15
C HIS A 519 -2.09 22.21 -35.05
N LEU A 520 -2.40 20.99 -34.60
CA LEU A 520 -2.09 19.77 -35.37
C LEU A 520 -3.12 19.50 -36.48
N GLY A 521 -4.38 19.87 -36.24
CA GLY A 521 -5.48 19.70 -37.19
C GLY A 521 -5.76 18.22 -37.48
N LEU A 522 -5.74 17.39 -36.44
CA LEU A 522 -6.02 15.96 -36.56
C LEU A 522 -7.52 15.72 -36.76
N GLN A 523 -7.88 14.63 -37.43
CA GLN A 523 -9.28 14.19 -37.45
C GLN A 523 -9.67 13.54 -36.11
N PRO A 524 -10.96 13.51 -35.75
CA PRO A 524 -11.41 12.87 -34.49
C PRO A 524 -10.92 11.43 -34.33
N GLU A 525 -10.96 10.62 -35.39
CA GLU A 525 -10.48 9.24 -35.34
C GLU A 525 -8.96 9.12 -35.26
N ASP A 526 -8.21 10.08 -35.83
CA ASP A 526 -6.75 10.10 -35.70
C ASP A 526 -6.33 10.39 -34.25
N ARG A 527 -7.02 11.33 -33.59
CA ARG A 527 -6.81 11.61 -32.16
C ARG A 527 -7.05 10.36 -31.31
N ARG A 528 -8.20 9.70 -31.52
CA ARG A 528 -8.54 8.46 -30.81
C ARG A 528 -7.51 7.36 -31.02
N THR A 529 -7.10 7.14 -32.28
CA THR A 529 -6.13 6.10 -32.63
C THR A 529 -4.76 6.40 -32.05
N ALA A 530 -4.31 7.66 -32.09
CA ALA A 530 -3.04 8.08 -31.50
C ALA A 530 -3.02 7.86 -29.98
N VAL A 531 -4.09 8.24 -29.27
CA VAL A 531 -4.21 8.02 -27.81
C VAL A 531 -4.32 6.52 -27.50
N ALA A 532 -5.04 5.74 -28.32
CA ALA A 532 -5.13 4.28 -28.17
C ALA A 532 -3.75 3.61 -28.34
N LEU A 533 -2.95 4.05 -29.30
CA LEU A 533 -1.59 3.56 -29.53
C LEU A 533 -0.67 3.89 -28.35
N ALA A 534 -0.73 5.12 -27.84
CA ALA A 534 0.02 5.53 -26.64
C ALA A 534 -0.41 4.73 -25.40
N ALA A 535 -1.71 4.50 -25.21
CA ALA A 535 -2.21 3.67 -24.12
C ALA A 535 -1.74 2.21 -24.22
N LEU A 536 -1.76 1.65 -25.43
CA LEU A 536 -1.35 0.28 -25.75
C LEU A 536 0.16 0.06 -25.58
N CYS A 537 0.99 0.93 -26.16
CA CYS A 537 2.44 0.70 -26.27
C CYS A 537 3.26 1.46 -25.23
N GLY A 538 2.70 2.55 -24.68
CA GLY A 538 3.46 3.58 -23.99
C GLY A 538 4.27 4.44 -24.96
N LEU A 539 4.78 5.55 -24.45
CA LEU A 539 5.79 6.38 -25.11
C LEU A 539 7.14 6.15 -24.43
N SER A 540 8.23 6.09 -25.21
CA SER A 540 9.55 5.74 -24.70
C SER A 540 10.67 6.60 -25.26
N SER A 541 10.75 6.76 -26.58
CA SER A 541 11.85 7.45 -27.25
C SER A 541 11.33 8.07 -28.54
N ASP A 542 11.86 9.22 -28.95
CA ASP A 542 11.33 9.93 -30.12
C ASP A 542 11.31 9.07 -31.39
N GLN A 543 12.33 8.23 -31.60
CA GLN A 543 12.39 7.37 -32.79
C GLN A 543 11.38 6.22 -32.77
N ASP A 544 11.21 5.54 -31.63
CA ASP A 544 10.28 4.42 -31.53
C ASP A 544 8.82 4.93 -31.49
N ASP A 545 8.59 6.06 -30.83
CA ASP A 545 7.28 6.71 -30.75
C ASP A 545 6.84 7.18 -32.14
N GLU A 546 7.73 7.77 -32.94
CA GLU A 546 7.43 8.13 -34.33
C GLU A 546 6.98 6.94 -35.18
N ARG A 547 7.60 5.76 -35.02
CA ARG A 547 7.21 4.55 -35.77
C ARG A 547 5.78 4.13 -35.44
N LEU A 548 5.40 4.18 -34.17
CA LEU A 548 4.05 3.84 -33.74
C LEU A 548 3.03 4.85 -34.25
N ILE A 549 3.31 6.15 -34.16
CA ILE A 549 2.37 7.19 -34.60
C ILE A 549 2.13 7.16 -36.12
N ARG A 550 3.08 6.67 -36.92
CA ARG A 550 2.89 6.42 -38.36
C ARG A 550 1.90 5.31 -38.69
N LEU A 551 1.46 4.52 -37.70
CA LEU A 551 0.36 3.56 -37.87
C LEU A 551 -1.01 4.25 -37.99
N VAL A 552 -1.13 5.50 -37.53
CA VAL A 552 -2.32 6.33 -37.75
C VAL A 552 -2.43 6.66 -39.23
N TRP A 553 -3.59 6.37 -39.84
CA TRP A 553 -3.79 6.42 -41.29
C TRP A 553 -3.32 7.71 -41.94
N HIS A 554 -3.74 8.87 -41.42
CA HIS A 554 -3.36 10.18 -41.97
C HIS A 554 -1.95 10.66 -41.61
N LEU A 555 -1.22 9.93 -40.76
CA LEU A 555 0.14 10.26 -40.34
C LEU A 555 1.22 9.37 -40.97
N ARG A 556 0.82 8.33 -41.71
CA ARG A 556 1.73 7.37 -42.36
C ARG A 556 2.84 8.07 -43.17
N ASP A 557 2.43 8.99 -44.04
CA ASP A 557 3.32 9.74 -44.95
C ASP A 557 3.59 11.18 -44.47
N ALA A 558 3.27 11.48 -43.20
CA ALA A 558 3.52 12.81 -42.64
C ALA A 558 5.02 13.09 -42.46
N SER A 559 5.41 14.36 -42.53
CA SER A 559 6.76 14.82 -42.18
C SER A 559 7.13 14.42 -40.75
N ALA A 560 8.41 14.14 -40.48
CA ALA A 560 8.90 13.84 -39.13
C ALA A 560 8.51 14.93 -38.11
N GLU A 561 8.59 16.21 -38.48
CA GLU A 561 8.16 17.34 -37.63
C GLU A 561 6.70 17.20 -37.18
N ARG A 562 5.78 16.93 -38.13
CA ARG A 562 4.36 16.71 -37.81
C ARG A 562 4.15 15.51 -36.88
N VAL A 563 4.90 14.42 -37.07
CA VAL A 563 4.79 13.23 -36.19
C VAL A 563 5.34 13.54 -34.80
N GLY A 564 6.48 14.23 -34.72
CA GLY A 564 7.07 14.72 -33.47
C GLY A 564 6.11 15.60 -32.69
N ASN A 565 5.44 16.55 -33.34
CA ASN A 565 4.44 17.41 -32.69
C ASN A 565 3.24 16.62 -32.14
N VAL A 566 2.86 15.50 -32.77
CA VAL A 566 1.82 14.60 -32.25
C VAL A 566 2.32 13.83 -31.03
N VAL A 567 3.57 13.38 -31.03
CA VAL A 567 4.19 12.74 -29.86
C VAL A 567 4.27 13.72 -28.68
N GLU A 568 4.70 14.96 -28.91
CA GLU A 568 4.71 16.02 -27.89
C GLU A 568 3.31 16.32 -27.34
N TRP A 569 2.31 16.36 -28.23
CA TRP A 569 0.91 16.49 -27.83
C TRP A 569 0.45 15.35 -26.94
N LEU A 570 0.76 14.08 -27.27
CA LEU A 570 0.43 12.94 -26.43
C LEU A 570 1.11 13.01 -25.05
N ARG A 571 2.37 13.44 -24.99
CA ARG A 571 3.10 13.65 -23.73
C ARG A 571 2.48 14.78 -22.90
N ALA A 572 1.98 15.82 -23.55
CA ALA A 572 1.28 16.91 -22.87
C ALA A 572 -0.08 16.47 -22.29
N LEU A 573 -0.76 15.50 -22.90
CA LEU A 573 -2.07 15.04 -22.41
C LEU A 573 -1.99 14.29 -21.08
N TYR A 574 -1.06 13.33 -20.95
CA TYR A 574 -1.02 12.37 -19.84
C TYR A 574 0.37 12.16 -19.23
N GLY A 575 1.32 13.06 -19.51
CA GLY A 575 2.69 12.98 -19.03
C GLY A 575 3.63 12.17 -19.94
N PRO A 576 4.87 11.92 -19.52
CA PRO A 576 5.96 11.44 -20.39
C PRO A 576 5.65 10.12 -21.11
N HIS A 577 4.87 9.24 -20.50
CA HIS A 577 4.49 7.93 -21.07
C HIS A 577 3.21 7.94 -21.91
N GLY A 578 2.48 9.06 -21.97
CA GLY A 578 1.26 9.21 -22.77
C GLY A 578 0.11 8.28 -22.39
N SER A 579 0.10 7.74 -21.16
CA SER A 579 -0.85 6.71 -20.75
C SER A 579 -2.17 7.30 -20.25
N LEU A 580 -3.26 7.02 -20.95
CA LEU A 580 -4.61 7.31 -20.46
C LEU A 580 -4.90 6.50 -19.19
N ASP A 581 -5.38 7.18 -18.15
CA ASP A 581 -5.80 6.59 -16.89
C ASP A 581 -7.23 7.01 -16.53
N PRO A 582 -8.02 6.18 -15.82
CA PRO A 582 -7.66 4.86 -15.29
C PRO A 582 -7.51 3.76 -16.37
N ASP A 583 -6.68 2.74 -16.12
CA ASP A 583 -6.49 1.54 -16.96
C ASP A 583 -7.73 1.03 -17.70
N LEU A 584 -8.87 0.87 -17.02
CA LEU A 584 -10.09 0.35 -17.66
C LEU A 584 -10.61 1.26 -18.78
N LEU A 585 -10.39 2.58 -18.67
CA LEU A 585 -10.75 3.57 -19.68
C LEU A 585 -9.84 3.41 -20.91
N ALA A 586 -8.54 3.25 -20.69
CA ALA A 586 -7.57 2.92 -21.73
C ALA A 586 -7.90 1.59 -22.42
N GLU A 587 -8.26 0.56 -21.65
CA GLU A 587 -8.64 -0.76 -22.18
C GLU A 587 -9.87 -0.68 -23.10
N VAL A 588 -10.89 0.12 -22.75
CA VAL A 588 -12.07 0.36 -23.62
C VAL A 588 -11.66 1.08 -24.89
N LEU A 589 -10.81 2.11 -24.81
CA LEU A 589 -10.32 2.85 -25.97
C LEU A 589 -9.54 1.94 -26.93
N VAL A 590 -8.62 1.13 -26.40
CA VAL A 590 -7.83 0.16 -27.16
C VAL A 590 -8.72 -0.90 -27.81
N ALA A 591 -9.68 -1.46 -27.07
CA ALA A 591 -10.62 -2.46 -27.60
C ALA A 591 -11.47 -1.90 -28.75
N ARG A 592 -11.91 -0.63 -28.68
CA ARG A 592 -12.62 0.05 -29.76
C ARG A 592 -11.72 0.27 -30.98
N ALA A 593 -10.46 0.64 -30.78
CA ALA A 593 -9.50 0.81 -31.86
C ALA A 593 -9.20 -0.51 -32.59
N ILE A 594 -8.98 -1.61 -31.85
CA ILE A 594 -8.77 -2.94 -32.41
C ILE A 594 -10.01 -3.42 -33.17
N SER A 595 -11.21 -3.22 -32.60
CA SER A 595 -12.47 -3.60 -33.25
C SER A 595 -12.69 -2.86 -34.57
N THR A 596 -12.24 -1.60 -34.64
CA THR A 596 -12.32 -0.77 -35.86
C THR A 596 -11.28 -1.18 -36.90
N SER A 597 -10.08 -1.55 -36.45
CA SER A 597 -8.96 -1.94 -37.32
C SER A 597 -8.21 -3.16 -36.76
N PRO A 598 -8.68 -4.39 -37.01
CA PRO A 598 -8.07 -5.61 -36.44
C PRO A 598 -6.59 -5.79 -36.77
N GLY A 599 -6.18 -5.39 -37.98
CA GLY A 599 -4.78 -5.44 -38.41
C GLY A 599 -3.83 -4.51 -37.62
N LEU A 600 -4.36 -3.61 -36.79
CA LEU A 600 -3.58 -2.73 -35.92
C LEU A 600 -2.71 -3.54 -34.95
N VAL A 601 -3.21 -4.66 -34.42
CA VAL A 601 -2.47 -5.47 -33.45
C VAL A 601 -1.18 -6.02 -34.05
N GLY A 602 -1.27 -6.63 -35.25
CA GLY A 602 -0.09 -7.14 -35.94
C GLY A 602 0.90 -6.03 -36.29
N ALA A 603 0.41 -4.90 -36.79
CA ALA A 603 1.25 -3.75 -37.14
C ALA A 603 2.00 -3.17 -35.92
N VAL A 604 1.34 -3.11 -34.76
CA VAL A 604 1.96 -2.66 -33.50
C VAL A 604 3.03 -3.65 -33.04
N LEU A 605 2.74 -4.95 -33.03
CA LEU A 605 3.70 -5.98 -32.61
C LEU A 605 4.96 -6.00 -33.50
N ASP A 606 4.82 -5.65 -34.78
CA ASP A 606 5.95 -5.53 -35.72
C ASP A 606 6.78 -4.25 -35.49
N ALA A 607 6.12 -3.14 -35.14
CA ALA A 607 6.77 -1.83 -35.01
C ALA A 607 7.40 -1.58 -33.62
N ALA A 608 6.86 -2.19 -32.56
CA ALA A 608 7.24 -1.91 -31.18
C ALA A 608 8.68 -2.35 -30.83
N SER A 609 9.36 -1.50 -30.05
CA SER A 609 10.63 -1.83 -29.39
C SER A 609 10.41 -2.88 -28.28
N ASP A 610 11.47 -3.50 -27.76
CA ASP A 610 11.32 -4.52 -26.68
C ASP A 610 10.66 -3.96 -25.42
N GLY A 611 10.95 -2.70 -25.08
CA GLY A 611 10.29 -2.00 -23.96
C GLY A 611 8.79 -1.80 -24.20
N GLN A 612 8.43 -1.32 -25.39
CA GLN A 612 7.03 -1.13 -25.80
C GLN A 612 6.27 -2.46 -25.94
N LEU A 613 6.94 -3.54 -26.36
CA LEU A 613 6.33 -4.87 -26.50
C LEU A 613 5.86 -5.43 -25.16
N THR A 614 6.66 -5.28 -24.11
CA THR A 614 6.27 -5.74 -22.76
C THR A 614 4.95 -5.12 -22.36
N ARG A 615 4.82 -3.79 -22.49
CA ARG A 615 3.59 -3.06 -22.19
C ARG A 615 2.44 -3.46 -23.13
N THR A 616 2.72 -3.55 -24.43
CA THR A 616 1.75 -3.94 -25.45
C THR A 616 1.12 -5.28 -25.10
N LEU A 617 1.92 -6.31 -24.86
CA LEU A 617 1.42 -7.66 -24.53
C LEU A 617 0.63 -7.67 -23.22
N LEU A 618 1.04 -6.90 -22.22
CA LEU A 618 0.28 -6.75 -20.96
C LEU A 618 -1.07 -6.06 -21.16
N VAL A 619 -1.16 -5.04 -22.03
CA VAL A 619 -2.45 -4.40 -22.35
C VAL A 619 -3.31 -5.34 -23.19
N LEU A 620 -2.72 -6.02 -24.19
CA LEU A 620 -3.42 -7.00 -25.02
C LEU A 620 -4.02 -8.14 -24.20
N SER A 621 -3.28 -8.71 -23.25
CA SER A 621 -3.81 -9.75 -22.35
C SER A 621 -5.04 -9.27 -21.57
N ARG A 622 -5.09 -7.98 -21.18
CA ARG A 622 -6.23 -7.38 -20.47
C ARG A 622 -7.43 -7.10 -21.36
N VAL A 623 -7.23 -6.68 -22.62
CA VAL A 623 -8.34 -6.34 -23.54
C VAL A 623 -8.92 -7.53 -24.30
N THR A 624 -8.16 -8.62 -24.39
CA THR A 624 -8.53 -9.84 -25.15
C THR A 624 -9.90 -10.38 -24.74
N GLY A 625 -10.17 -10.48 -23.44
CA GLY A 625 -11.44 -11.01 -22.91
C GLY A 625 -12.66 -10.07 -23.02
N ARG A 626 -12.54 -8.88 -23.62
CA ARG A 626 -13.63 -7.88 -23.62
C ARG A 626 -14.69 -8.15 -24.68
N SER A 627 -14.30 -8.64 -25.86
CA SER A 627 -15.22 -8.95 -26.95
C SER A 627 -14.60 -9.94 -27.93
N GLU A 628 -15.45 -10.72 -28.61
CA GLU A 628 -15.01 -11.73 -29.58
C GLU A 628 -14.16 -11.13 -30.73
N PRO A 629 -14.51 -9.97 -31.35
CA PRO A 629 -13.68 -9.39 -32.41
C PRO A 629 -12.26 -9.02 -31.94
N VAL A 630 -12.13 -8.52 -30.71
CA VAL A 630 -10.83 -8.19 -30.11
C VAL A 630 -10.04 -9.47 -29.83
N HIS A 631 -10.67 -10.47 -29.23
CA HIS A 631 -10.05 -11.78 -28.99
C HIS A 631 -9.48 -12.39 -30.27
N VAL A 632 -10.28 -12.43 -31.34
CA VAL A 632 -9.85 -12.94 -32.65
C VAL A 632 -8.67 -12.14 -33.21
N ALA A 633 -8.73 -10.81 -33.18
CA ALA A 633 -7.65 -9.96 -33.69
C ALA A 633 -6.32 -10.19 -32.94
N VAL A 634 -6.37 -10.33 -31.62
CA VAL A 634 -5.18 -10.58 -30.80
C VAL A 634 -4.65 -11.99 -31.03
N ARG A 635 -5.52 -13.01 -31.03
CA ARG A 635 -5.14 -14.40 -31.30
C ARG A 635 -4.45 -14.53 -32.65
N ASP A 636 -5.05 -13.99 -33.72
CA ASP A 636 -4.52 -14.11 -35.08
C ASP A 636 -3.17 -13.40 -35.21
N ALA A 637 -3.02 -12.21 -34.63
CA ALA A 637 -1.76 -11.48 -34.62
C ALA A 637 -0.64 -12.25 -33.87
N LEU A 638 -0.98 -12.88 -32.74
CA LEU A 638 -0.05 -13.74 -31.99
C LEU A 638 0.27 -15.03 -32.73
N ASP A 639 -0.71 -15.69 -33.35
CA ASP A 639 -0.52 -16.90 -34.16
C ASP A 639 0.55 -16.69 -35.25
N GLU A 640 0.53 -15.53 -35.91
CA GLU A 640 1.50 -15.17 -36.94
C GLU A 640 2.90 -14.84 -36.39
N ARG A 641 3.00 -14.32 -35.16
CA ARG A 641 4.23 -13.71 -34.62
C ARG A 641 4.86 -14.45 -33.44
N LEU A 642 4.22 -15.50 -32.91
CA LEU A 642 4.61 -16.13 -31.64
C LEU A 642 6.06 -16.63 -31.64
N THR A 643 6.53 -17.19 -32.77
CA THR A 643 7.93 -17.63 -32.88
C THR A 643 8.91 -16.48 -32.70
N GLN A 644 8.69 -15.35 -33.38
CA GLN A 644 9.56 -14.18 -33.29
C GLN A 644 9.49 -13.54 -31.90
N LEU A 645 8.29 -13.42 -31.34
CA LEU A 645 8.09 -12.87 -29.98
C LEU A 645 8.78 -13.74 -28.92
N ALA A 646 8.69 -15.06 -29.02
CA ALA A 646 9.35 -15.97 -28.08
C ALA A 646 10.88 -15.91 -28.19
N LEU A 647 11.43 -15.78 -29.41
CA LEU A 647 12.87 -15.58 -29.62
C LEU A 647 13.36 -14.25 -29.02
N ARG A 648 12.64 -13.15 -29.29
CA ARG A 648 12.93 -11.83 -28.68
C ARG A 648 12.84 -11.90 -27.16
N ALA A 649 11.80 -12.53 -26.61
CA ALA A 649 11.65 -12.71 -25.17
C ALA A 649 12.79 -13.53 -24.53
N ALA A 650 13.34 -14.50 -25.26
CA ALA A 650 14.47 -15.29 -24.77
C ALA A 650 15.84 -14.60 -24.85
N GLU A 651 15.93 -13.52 -25.61
CA GLU A 651 17.11 -12.63 -25.70
C GLU A 651 16.97 -11.39 -24.81
N GLY A 652 15.73 -10.99 -24.48
CA GLY A 652 15.39 -9.80 -23.71
C GLY A 652 15.22 -10.03 -22.19
N HIS A 653 14.49 -9.12 -21.56
CA HIS A 653 14.25 -9.08 -20.12
C HIS A 653 13.16 -10.07 -19.67
N THR A 654 13.23 -10.52 -18.40
CA THR A 654 12.24 -11.42 -17.76
C THR A 654 10.81 -10.89 -17.84
N ASP A 655 10.64 -9.57 -17.83
CA ASP A 655 9.34 -8.91 -17.92
C ASP A 655 8.65 -9.17 -19.26
N LEU A 656 9.40 -9.21 -20.37
CA LEU A 656 8.84 -9.52 -21.69
C LEU A 656 8.37 -10.98 -21.77
N VAL A 657 9.12 -11.90 -21.16
CA VAL A 657 8.70 -13.31 -21.02
C VAL A 657 7.38 -13.39 -20.26
N THR A 658 7.28 -12.70 -19.12
CA THR A 658 6.05 -12.68 -18.30
C THR A 658 4.87 -12.09 -19.06
N ALA A 659 5.06 -10.98 -19.75
CA ALA A 659 4.04 -10.34 -20.56
C ALA A 659 3.52 -11.25 -21.70
N LEU A 660 4.44 -11.95 -22.38
CA LEU A 660 4.07 -12.89 -23.44
C LEU A 660 3.30 -14.10 -22.90
N ARG A 661 3.72 -14.66 -21.75
CA ARG A 661 3.00 -15.75 -21.08
C ARG A 661 1.56 -15.36 -20.75
N LEU A 662 1.35 -14.16 -20.19
CA LEU A 662 0.01 -13.64 -19.91
C LEU A 662 -0.82 -13.46 -21.19
N ALA A 663 -0.23 -12.96 -22.27
CA ALA A 663 -0.93 -12.82 -23.55
C ALA A 663 -1.31 -14.18 -24.17
N ILE A 664 -0.44 -15.19 -24.08
CA ILE A 664 -0.72 -16.56 -24.54
C ILE A 664 -1.87 -17.18 -23.72
N ALA A 665 -1.84 -16.99 -22.40
CA ALA A 665 -2.85 -17.54 -21.50
C ALA A 665 -4.25 -16.99 -21.78
N GLU A 666 -4.36 -15.74 -22.23
CA GLU A 666 -5.64 -15.08 -22.50
C GLU A 666 -6.12 -15.25 -23.95
N ALA A 667 -5.21 -15.22 -24.94
CA ALA A 667 -5.57 -15.26 -26.36
C ALA A 667 -5.53 -16.66 -26.99
N HIS A 668 -4.90 -17.63 -26.33
CA HIS A 668 -4.75 -19.01 -26.79
C HIS A 668 -4.32 -19.16 -28.28
N PRO A 669 -3.15 -18.63 -28.69
CA PRO A 669 -2.65 -18.71 -30.08
C PRO A 669 -2.09 -20.11 -30.42
N VAL A 670 -3.00 -21.06 -30.69
CA VAL A 670 -2.67 -22.47 -30.94
C VAL A 670 -1.80 -22.65 -32.19
N THR A 671 -2.08 -21.96 -33.29
CA THR A 671 -1.33 -22.12 -34.55
C THR A 671 0.11 -21.65 -34.38
N GLY A 672 0.29 -20.51 -33.71
CA GLY A 672 1.58 -19.96 -33.35
C GLY A 672 2.34 -20.91 -32.43
N ALA A 673 1.66 -21.50 -31.45
CA ALA A 673 2.26 -22.43 -30.49
C ALA A 673 2.84 -23.68 -31.18
N VAL A 674 2.06 -24.29 -32.08
CA VAL A 674 2.51 -25.44 -32.89
C VAL A 674 3.74 -25.10 -33.74
N ASN A 675 3.80 -23.88 -34.27
CA ASN A 675 4.92 -23.40 -35.10
C ASN A 675 6.17 -23.03 -34.29
N ALA A 676 5.99 -22.60 -33.03
CA ALA A 676 7.03 -22.08 -32.16
C ALA A 676 7.68 -23.16 -31.26
N GLN A 677 6.95 -24.19 -30.84
CA GLN A 677 7.36 -25.15 -29.79
C GLN A 677 8.78 -25.76 -29.96
N HIS A 678 9.26 -25.98 -31.18
CA HIS A 678 10.59 -26.56 -31.44
C HIS A 678 11.72 -25.52 -31.60
N LYS A 679 11.40 -24.23 -31.48
CA LYS A 679 12.31 -23.12 -31.80
C LYS A 679 12.68 -22.27 -30.58
N ILE A 680 12.09 -22.53 -29.42
CA ILE A 680 12.26 -21.69 -28.22
C ILE A 680 13.51 -22.14 -27.46
N PRO A 681 14.52 -21.27 -27.29
CA PRO A 681 15.70 -21.63 -26.53
C PRO A 681 15.42 -21.58 -25.02
N VAL A 682 15.71 -22.68 -24.32
CA VAL A 682 15.61 -22.77 -22.85
C VAL A 682 16.94 -22.34 -22.25
N ARG A 683 17.04 -21.08 -21.82
CA ARG A 683 18.27 -20.47 -21.27
C ARG A 683 18.21 -20.18 -19.77
N GLY A 684 17.04 -20.33 -19.15
CA GLY A 684 16.82 -20.08 -17.72
C GLY A 684 15.39 -20.43 -17.29
N ALA A 685 15.06 -20.17 -16.03
CA ALA A 685 13.77 -20.56 -15.45
C ALA A 685 12.58 -19.91 -16.16
N ALA A 686 12.63 -18.60 -16.44
CA ALA A 686 11.55 -17.88 -17.09
C ALA A 686 11.28 -18.35 -18.53
N THR A 687 12.34 -18.50 -19.34
CA THR A 687 12.22 -19.00 -20.72
C THR A 687 11.83 -20.48 -20.76
N GLY A 688 12.24 -21.27 -19.76
CA GLY A 688 11.75 -22.64 -19.57
C GLY A 688 10.25 -22.70 -19.31
N LEU A 689 9.71 -21.84 -18.45
CA LEU A 689 8.26 -21.76 -18.21
C LEU A 689 7.49 -21.36 -19.47
N LEU A 690 7.99 -20.37 -20.21
CA LEU A 690 7.38 -19.98 -21.50
C LEU A 690 7.38 -21.13 -22.51
N ALA A 691 8.48 -21.88 -22.62
CA ALA A 691 8.57 -23.04 -23.51
C ALA A 691 7.58 -24.15 -23.13
N ILE A 692 7.39 -24.39 -21.82
CA ILE A 692 6.39 -25.34 -21.31
C ILE A 692 4.99 -24.90 -21.71
N GLU A 693 4.60 -23.65 -21.44
CA GLU A 693 3.25 -23.15 -21.76
C GLU A 693 2.95 -23.20 -23.26
N ILE A 694 3.92 -22.86 -24.10
CA ILE A 694 3.79 -22.99 -25.55
C ILE A 694 3.65 -24.46 -25.96
N GLY A 695 4.44 -25.36 -25.38
CA GLY A 695 4.36 -26.80 -25.64
C GLY A 695 3.02 -27.40 -25.21
N GLU A 696 2.51 -27.04 -24.02
CA GLU A 696 1.20 -27.48 -23.52
C GLU A 696 0.07 -27.01 -24.42
N LEU A 697 0.09 -25.74 -24.85
CA LEU A 697 -0.91 -25.19 -25.77
C LEU A 697 -0.86 -25.88 -27.14
N ALA A 698 0.35 -26.13 -27.68
CA ALA A 698 0.53 -26.84 -28.94
C ALA A 698 -0.01 -28.28 -28.87
N VAL A 699 0.30 -29.01 -27.79
CA VAL A 699 -0.20 -30.36 -27.54
C VAL A 699 -1.73 -30.37 -27.43
N ALA A 700 -2.32 -29.45 -26.65
CA ALA A 700 -3.76 -29.36 -26.50
C ALA A 700 -4.46 -29.13 -27.85
N GLY A 701 -3.94 -28.20 -28.65
CA GLY A 701 -4.45 -27.93 -30.00
C GLY A 701 -4.32 -29.11 -30.96
N LEU A 702 -3.16 -29.78 -30.97
CA LEU A 702 -2.90 -30.94 -31.83
C LEU A 702 -3.73 -32.17 -31.41
N ARG A 703 -4.00 -32.36 -30.11
CA ARG A 703 -4.93 -33.39 -29.62
C ARG A 703 -6.33 -33.15 -30.15
N ALA A 704 -6.86 -31.93 -29.99
CA ALA A 704 -8.18 -31.56 -30.50
C ALA A 704 -8.29 -31.69 -32.03
N ALA A 705 -7.21 -31.40 -32.76
CA ALA A 705 -7.15 -31.60 -34.22
C ALA A 705 -7.07 -33.08 -34.61
N ALA A 706 -6.31 -33.90 -33.87
CA ALA A 706 -6.19 -35.33 -34.10
C ALA A 706 -7.47 -36.12 -33.83
N GLU A 707 -8.35 -35.65 -32.95
CA GLU A 707 -9.70 -36.21 -32.77
C GLU A 707 -10.53 -36.08 -34.05
N LYS A 708 -10.35 -34.98 -34.80
CA LYS A 708 -11.09 -34.69 -36.04
C LYS A 708 -10.44 -35.32 -37.27
N ASN A 709 -9.11 -35.34 -37.33
CA ASN A 709 -8.35 -35.91 -38.44
C ASN A 709 -7.06 -36.60 -37.93
N PRO A 710 -7.15 -37.87 -37.51
CA PRO A 710 -6.04 -38.57 -36.88
C PRO A 710 -4.82 -38.75 -37.79
N GLU A 711 -5.03 -39.01 -39.09
CA GLU A 711 -3.94 -39.29 -40.04
C GLU A 711 -3.06 -38.05 -40.25
N MET A 712 -3.66 -36.87 -40.27
CA MET A 712 -2.96 -35.61 -40.48
C MET A 712 -2.23 -35.13 -39.22
N TYR A 713 -2.82 -35.27 -38.04
CA TYR A 713 -2.35 -34.59 -36.82
C TYR A 713 -1.67 -35.49 -35.77
N ARG A 714 -1.73 -36.82 -35.88
CA ARG A 714 -0.97 -37.70 -34.97
C ARG A 714 0.56 -37.53 -35.10
N PRO A 715 1.15 -37.44 -36.30
CA PRO A 715 2.60 -37.22 -36.42
C PRO A 715 3.10 -35.91 -35.76
N PRO A 716 2.50 -34.72 -36.02
CA PRO A 716 2.92 -33.50 -35.33
C PRO A 716 2.61 -33.54 -33.83
N LEU A 717 1.53 -34.20 -33.40
CA LEU A 717 1.25 -34.40 -31.96
C LEU A 717 2.36 -35.19 -31.26
N ALA A 718 2.85 -36.28 -31.86
CA ALA A 718 3.95 -37.06 -31.26
C ALA A 718 5.24 -36.23 -31.12
N ALA A 719 5.55 -35.39 -32.12
CA ALA A 719 6.69 -34.47 -32.05
C ALA A 719 6.53 -33.42 -30.95
N ALA A 720 5.32 -32.86 -30.81
CA ALA A 720 4.97 -31.90 -29.77
C ALA A 720 5.12 -32.49 -28.37
N LEU A 721 4.57 -33.68 -28.13
CA LEU A 721 4.67 -34.40 -26.87
C LEU A 721 6.12 -34.72 -26.49
N THR A 722 6.92 -35.16 -27.46
CA THR A 722 8.36 -35.42 -27.27
C THR A 722 9.08 -34.15 -26.83
N THR A 723 8.79 -33.02 -27.49
CA THR A 723 9.43 -31.73 -27.19
C THR A 723 9.05 -31.24 -25.80
N LEU A 724 7.76 -31.28 -25.47
CA LEU A 724 7.27 -30.89 -24.14
C LEU A 724 7.90 -31.74 -23.04
N ALA A 725 8.02 -33.06 -23.23
CA ALA A 725 8.66 -33.95 -22.26
C ALA A 725 10.15 -33.65 -22.07
N THR A 726 10.88 -33.34 -23.15
CA THR A 726 12.27 -32.88 -23.07
C THR A 726 12.35 -31.56 -22.29
N THR A 727 11.51 -30.57 -22.60
CA THR A 727 11.49 -29.28 -21.90
C THR A 727 11.16 -29.42 -20.41
N LEU A 728 10.18 -30.26 -20.06
CA LEU A 728 9.84 -30.56 -18.66
C LEU A 728 11.01 -31.21 -17.93
N THR A 729 11.76 -32.09 -18.60
CA THR A 729 12.97 -32.70 -18.03
C THR A 729 14.07 -31.66 -17.81
N ASP A 730 14.35 -30.83 -18.81
CA ASP A 730 15.40 -29.80 -18.78
C ASP A 730 15.13 -28.71 -17.74
N THR A 731 13.86 -28.48 -17.37
CA THR A 731 13.42 -27.53 -16.35
C THR A 731 13.27 -28.13 -14.95
N GLY A 732 13.64 -29.41 -14.77
CA GLY A 732 13.62 -30.08 -13.46
C GLY A 732 12.26 -30.64 -13.04
N ARG A 733 11.33 -30.86 -13.98
CA ARG A 733 10.00 -31.46 -13.78
C ARG A 733 9.84 -32.82 -14.49
N PRO A 734 10.77 -33.79 -14.37
CA PRO A 734 10.74 -35.04 -15.15
C PRO A 734 9.53 -35.93 -14.85
N ALA A 735 8.96 -35.86 -13.65
CA ALA A 735 7.76 -36.61 -13.28
C ALA A 735 6.53 -36.17 -14.09
N GLU A 736 6.49 -34.91 -14.50
CA GLU A 736 5.40 -34.32 -15.30
C GLU A 736 5.61 -34.56 -16.80
N GLY A 737 6.82 -34.96 -17.22
CA GLY A 737 7.17 -35.31 -18.60
C GLY A 737 6.88 -36.76 -18.99
N LEU A 738 6.51 -37.63 -18.03
CA LEU A 738 6.11 -39.02 -18.28
C LEU A 738 4.69 -39.15 -18.89
N PRO A 739 3.65 -38.49 -18.36
CA PRO A 739 2.29 -38.56 -18.93
C PRO A 739 2.12 -38.06 -20.38
N PRO A 740 2.92 -37.10 -20.90
CA PRO A 740 2.89 -36.73 -22.31
C PRO A 740 3.41 -37.80 -23.28
N ILE A 741 4.27 -38.74 -22.86
CA ILE A 741 4.92 -39.72 -23.76
C ILE A 741 4.09 -41.02 -23.92
N GLU A 742 3.24 -41.35 -22.94
CA GLU A 742 2.28 -42.47 -22.99
C GLU A 742 1.05 -42.13 -23.86
#